data_AF-A0A421K9S2-F1
#
_entry.id   AF-A0A421K9S2-F1
#
_cell.length_a   1.000
_cell.length_b   1.000
_cell.length_c   1.000
_cell.angle_alpha   90.00
_cell.angle_beta   90.00
_cell.angle_gamma   90.00
#
_symmetry.space_group_name_H-M   'P 1'
#
loop_
_entity.id
_entity.type
_entity.pdbx_description
1 polymer ?
#
loop_
_entity_poly.entity_id
_entity_poly.type
_entity_poly.pdbx_seq_one_letter_code
_entity_poly.pdbx_strand_id
1 'polypeptide(L)'
;MLSSKSLFDAVSTTIESVRLPGWNLCQSGKVRDIFTLDDECLLIVTTDRVSAFDRILGTIPHKGQVLNQLSAWWFAQTADIVRNHLVIVPDPNAMIVRKVEPLPVEVIVRGYITGVTDTSLWTLYANGDRCPYGITLPDGLRKNSPLPSPVITPTTKAEKGAHDERLTREAIISKNLVEESLWEQVETVALALFARGQEAARQAGLILVDTKYEFGLLDGELILIDEVHTPDSSRFWTQESYEGAGRPENCDKEVLREWFVAQGYRGEGTPPPVTPEKAVQTARMYISLYERLTGQTFEPDAQPADERITQNLRKNPVSSPKNSTRPEDRDAKVHKMEKTALVPIIMGSHSDLDHSRKIAAELYALGIETVFHIGSAHKTPEHLLSILAGYKIDPRPMVFITVAGRSNALSGFVDAQVKAPVIACPPPSDSFGGADLFSSIRMPGGVAPALVLDPTGAALLAAKILGLSHPAIADAVTELQSANRSAILRDNQCLHQADHPRESCGVFGICAPGREAARLTFFALYALQHRGQEGAGIATCDGQTAYTHRGMGLVSQIFKEEDLAPLKGFMAIGHNRYATTGATHIRNAQPFLIETMNGPLGVAHNGNIVNAAELRSHLLERGVGLSTTTDSELITQLLAAPSPASSVEDGPMPGADDNWVDRIRAVMAVAEGAYSLAVLTRDAVYAVRDPRGMRPLCIGRLDKGHVIASETCALNTINAEFTRHVRPGEIVRLSKKGITSFEGLSADKHALCVFEYIYFSRPDSLLRGQLIHQVRQRLGRQLALEAPVEADLVLGVPDSATPAAIGYSLESGVPYNDGLTKNRYIGRTFIQPDDRLRQQGVSLKFNPLAENLRGQRVVLVDDSIVRGNTSGPIVQLIRHAGATEIHVRVSSPPIRHPCFMGIDMATYSELIAHRLDVDAICRSIGADTLHYLSFDGMLKSIDTRCKDAHCTACFTGRYPLPIPKRLLAEDMGKLHFEKVWGS
;
A
#
# COMPACT_ATOMS: atom_id res chain seq x y z
N MET A 1 -35.49 35.14 -20.50
CA MET A 1 -34.37 34.64 -21.34
C MET A 1 -33.14 35.50 -21.13
N LEU A 2 -32.02 34.87 -20.80
CA LEU A 2 -30.72 35.53 -20.71
C LEU A 2 -30.30 36.11 -22.07
N SER A 3 -29.76 37.33 -22.07
CA SER A 3 -29.35 37.99 -23.31
C SER A 3 -28.14 37.31 -23.96
N SER A 4 -28.01 37.42 -25.29
CA SER A 4 -26.82 36.98 -26.02
C SER A 4 -25.53 37.57 -25.43
N LYS A 5 -25.60 38.84 -25.01
CA LYS A 5 -24.48 39.60 -24.48
C LYS A 5 -24.02 39.05 -23.12
N SER A 6 -24.96 38.81 -22.20
CA SER A 6 -24.64 38.25 -20.87
C SER A 6 -23.98 36.87 -20.95
N LEU A 7 -24.42 36.01 -21.86
CA LEU A 7 -23.79 34.70 -22.04
C LEU A 7 -22.40 34.81 -22.66
N PHE A 8 -22.20 35.76 -23.57
CA PHE A 8 -20.91 36.01 -24.20
C PHE A 8 -19.89 36.55 -23.19
N ASP A 9 -20.31 37.49 -22.33
CA ASP A 9 -19.48 38.03 -21.24
C ASP A 9 -19.06 36.91 -20.27
N ALA A 10 -19.98 35.98 -19.96
CA ALA A 10 -19.75 34.85 -19.06
C ALA A 10 -18.77 33.79 -19.59
N VAL A 11 -18.44 33.77 -20.89
CA VAL A 11 -17.44 32.85 -21.45
C VAL A 11 -16.09 33.03 -20.74
N SER A 12 -15.75 34.28 -20.40
CA SER A 12 -14.49 34.65 -19.74
C SER A 12 -14.44 34.30 -18.25
N THR A 13 -15.58 33.97 -17.63
CA THR A 13 -15.72 33.69 -16.19
C THR A 13 -16.16 32.25 -15.91
N THR A 14 -15.97 31.35 -16.87
CA THR A 14 -16.29 29.93 -16.74
C THR A 14 -15.43 29.23 -15.68
N ILE A 15 -16.03 28.24 -15.01
CA ILE A 15 -15.39 27.49 -13.93
C ILE A 15 -14.67 26.27 -14.52
N GLU A 16 -13.34 26.29 -14.58
CA GLU A 16 -12.53 25.11 -14.96
C GLU A 16 -12.21 24.19 -13.77
N SER A 17 -12.01 24.79 -12.60
CA SER A 17 -11.80 24.10 -11.33
C SER A 17 -12.16 25.06 -10.20
N VAL A 18 -12.54 24.53 -9.05
CA VAL A 18 -12.89 25.34 -7.87
C VAL A 18 -11.82 25.14 -6.80
N ARG A 19 -11.38 26.24 -6.16
CA ARG A 19 -10.50 26.18 -5.00
C ARG A 19 -11.30 26.50 -3.74
N LEU A 20 -11.42 25.52 -2.85
CA LEU A 20 -12.16 25.65 -1.59
C LEU A 20 -11.17 25.56 -0.41
N PRO A 21 -10.70 26.69 0.15
CA PRO A 21 -9.75 26.69 1.26
C PRO A 21 -10.34 26.00 2.50
N GLY A 22 -9.65 24.97 3.00
CA GLY A 22 -10.09 24.19 4.17
C GLY A 22 -10.80 22.87 3.83
N TRP A 23 -11.03 22.57 2.55
CA TRP A 23 -11.59 21.31 2.09
C TRP A 23 -10.63 20.60 1.13
N ASN A 24 -10.36 19.32 1.39
CA ASN A 24 -9.41 18.54 0.60
C ASN A 24 -10.06 18.04 -0.69
N LEU A 25 -9.49 18.41 -1.84
CA LEU A 25 -9.87 17.87 -3.14
C LEU A 25 -9.44 16.40 -3.20
N CYS A 26 -10.39 15.49 -3.34
CA CYS A 26 -10.15 14.05 -3.42
C CYS A 26 -9.98 13.58 -4.86
N GLN A 27 -10.82 14.08 -5.75
CA GLN A 27 -10.85 13.64 -7.14
C GLN A 27 -11.32 14.77 -8.04
N SER A 28 -10.59 14.99 -9.14
CA SER A 28 -11.06 15.84 -10.25
C SER A 28 -11.43 14.95 -11.45
N GLY A 29 -12.70 14.97 -11.82
CA GLY A 29 -13.30 14.26 -12.94
C GLY A 29 -13.35 15.08 -14.23
N LYS A 30 -14.06 14.58 -15.25
CA LYS A 30 -14.25 15.28 -16.53
C LYS A 30 -15.06 16.59 -16.37
N VAL A 31 -16.02 16.59 -15.45
CA VAL A 31 -16.99 17.70 -15.24
C VAL A 31 -17.11 18.10 -13.77
N ARG A 32 -16.78 17.22 -12.81
CA ARG A 32 -17.00 17.43 -11.37
C ARG A 32 -15.69 17.36 -10.59
N ASP A 33 -15.56 18.20 -9.58
CA ASP A 33 -14.52 18.14 -8.54
C ASP A 33 -15.17 17.65 -7.23
N ILE A 34 -14.57 16.65 -6.60
CA ILE A 34 -15.09 15.98 -5.40
C ILE A 34 -14.18 16.27 -4.23
N PHE A 35 -14.74 16.80 -3.15
CA PHE A 35 -14.04 17.12 -1.90
C PHE A 35 -14.60 16.27 -0.75
N THR A 36 -13.76 15.84 0.18
CA THR A 36 -14.23 15.19 1.42
C THR A 36 -14.67 16.27 2.40
N LEU A 37 -15.90 16.15 2.90
CA LEU A 37 -16.42 17.02 3.96
C LEU A 37 -16.13 16.43 5.34
N ASP A 38 -16.48 15.15 5.52
CA ASP A 38 -16.24 14.34 6.72
C ASP A 38 -16.23 12.83 6.33
N ASP A 39 -16.25 11.93 7.32
CA ASP A 39 -16.19 10.49 7.08
C ASP A 39 -17.44 9.93 6.35
N GLU A 40 -18.58 10.63 6.39
CA GLU A 40 -19.87 10.19 5.84
C GLU A 40 -20.34 10.98 4.60
N CYS A 41 -19.82 12.19 4.39
CA CYS A 41 -20.31 13.12 3.38
C CYS A 41 -19.21 13.60 2.43
N LEU A 42 -19.59 13.70 1.15
CA LEU A 42 -18.78 14.29 0.08
C LEU A 42 -19.42 15.58 -0.41
N LEU A 43 -18.59 16.54 -0.80
CA LEU A 43 -19.00 17.73 -1.54
C LEU A 43 -18.65 17.54 -3.01
N ILE A 44 -19.67 17.51 -3.87
CA ILE A 44 -19.51 17.43 -5.32
C ILE A 44 -19.74 18.82 -5.91
N VAL A 45 -18.74 19.37 -6.58
CA VAL A 45 -18.79 20.64 -7.28
C VAL A 45 -18.81 20.41 -8.79
N THR A 46 -19.89 20.80 -9.44
CA THR A 46 -20.07 20.69 -10.90
C THR A 46 -19.52 21.93 -11.60
N THR A 47 -18.48 21.73 -12.41
CA THR A 47 -17.75 22.77 -13.14
C THR A 47 -18.37 23.04 -14.52
N ASP A 48 -17.91 24.09 -15.20
CA ASP A 48 -18.34 24.44 -16.56
C ASP A 48 -17.59 23.67 -17.65
N ARG A 49 -16.66 22.78 -17.26
CA ARG A 49 -15.90 21.93 -18.18
C ARG A 49 -16.84 21.07 -19.01
N VAL A 50 -16.61 21.03 -20.32
CA VAL A 50 -17.26 20.11 -21.23
C VAL A 50 -16.25 19.11 -21.77
N SER A 51 -16.62 17.83 -21.74
CA SER A 51 -15.81 16.77 -22.32
C SER A 51 -16.42 16.25 -23.61
N ALA A 52 -15.63 15.78 -24.56
CA ALA A 52 -16.06 14.95 -25.69
C ALA A 52 -14.86 14.13 -26.18
N PHE A 53 -15.13 12.96 -26.79
CA PHE A 53 -14.08 11.98 -27.14
C PHE A 53 -13.14 11.68 -25.95
N ASP A 54 -13.72 11.55 -24.76
CA ASP A 54 -13.04 11.29 -23.48
C ASP A 54 -11.97 12.32 -23.05
N ARG A 55 -11.94 13.49 -23.67
CA ARG A 55 -11.09 14.62 -23.31
C ARG A 55 -11.90 15.83 -22.88
N ILE A 56 -11.35 16.65 -22.00
CA ILE A 56 -11.92 17.96 -21.63
C ILE A 56 -11.53 18.93 -22.75
N LEU A 57 -12.52 19.51 -23.45
CA LEU A 57 -12.30 20.27 -24.68
C LEU A 57 -12.53 21.78 -24.53
N GLY A 58 -12.95 22.22 -23.35
CA GLY A 58 -13.18 23.63 -23.03
C GLY A 58 -14.24 23.78 -21.94
N THR A 59 -14.80 24.98 -21.85
CA THR A 59 -15.85 25.33 -20.88
C THR A 59 -17.06 25.94 -21.57
N ILE A 60 -18.24 25.77 -20.95
CA ILE A 60 -19.51 26.32 -21.40
C ILE A 60 -20.11 27.16 -20.28
N PRO A 61 -20.44 28.45 -20.50
CA PRO A 61 -20.91 29.33 -19.44
C PRO A 61 -22.16 28.79 -18.76
N HIS A 62 -22.14 28.78 -17.42
CA HIS A 62 -23.22 28.32 -16.53
C HIS A 62 -23.61 26.85 -16.65
N LYS A 63 -22.88 26.03 -17.43
CA LYS A 63 -23.15 24.60 -17.58
C LYS A 63 -23.15 23.89 -16.24
N GLY A 64 -22.21 24.19 -15.35
CA GLY A 64 -22.12 23.56 -14.04
C GLY A 64 -23.37 23.78 -13.19
N GLN A 65 -23.93 25.00 -13.24
CA GLN A 65 -25.15 25.35 -12.51
C GLN A 65 -26.38 24.65 -13.07
N VAL A 66 -26.49 24.58 -14.41
CA VAL A 66 -27.58 23.87 -15.08
C VAL A 66 -27.57 22.39 -14.73
N LEU A 67 -26.42 21.72 -14.85
CA LEU A 67 -26.31 20.28 -14.59
C LEU A 67 -26.58 19.92 -13.13
N ASN A 68 -26.04 20.70 -12.19
CA ASN A 68 -26.21 20.44 -10.76
C ASN A 68 -27.66 20.65 -10.31
N GLN A 69 -28.31 21.74 -10.73
CA GLN A 69 -29.71 22.00 -10.41
C GLN A 69 -30.66 21.01 -11.07
N LEU A 70 -30.41 20.63 -12.33
CA LEU A 70 -31.21 19.62 -13.03
C LEU A 70 -31.08 18.24 -12.37
N SER A 71 -29.87 17.86 -11.95
CA SER A 71 -29.64 16.61 -11.19
C SER A 71 -30.42 16.63 -9.87
N ALA A 72 -30.37 17.74 -9.12
CA ALA A 72 -31.12 17.89 -7.88
C ALA A 72 -32.65 17.81 -8.08
N TRP A 73 -33.15 18.44 -9.14
CA TRP A 73 -34.56 18.36 -9.51
C TRP A 73 -34.96 16.92 -9.85
N TRP A 74 -34.16 16.20 -10.64
CA TRP A 74 -34.44 14.81 -10.99
C TRP A 74 -34.38 13.85 -9.80
N PHE A 75 -33.43 14.05 -8.88
CA PHE A 75 -33.41 13.30 -7.62
C PHE A 75 -34.69 13.46 -6.82
N ALA A 76 -35.32 14.64 -6.86
CA ALA A 76 -36.63 14.84 -6.25
C ALA A 76 -37.77 14.17 -7.05
N GLN A 77 -37.75 14.27 -8.38
CA GLN A 77 -38.78 13.68 -9.25
C GLN A 77 -38.77 12.15 -9.32
N THR A 78 -37.69 11.52 -8.84
CA THR A 78 -37.49 10.06 -8.91
C THR A 78 -37.31 9.42 -7.53
N ALA A 79 -37.46 10.20 -6.45
CA ALA A 79 -37.32 9.72 -5.07
C ALA A 79 -38.35 8.62 -4.71
N ASP A 80 -39.47 8.55 -5.42
CA ASP A 80 -40.48 7.49 -5.27
C ASP A 80 -40.07 6.16 -5.91
N ILE A 81 -39.07 6.17 -6.81
CA ILE A 81 -38.57 4.99 -7.53
C ILE A 81 -37.37 4.39 -6.80
N VAL A 82 -36.40 5.23 -6.42
CA VAL A 82 -35.17 4.80 -5.73
C VAL A 82 -34.62 5.92 -4.87
N ARG A 83 -33.99 5.55 -3.74
CA ARG A 83 -33.26 6.50 -2.90
C ARG A 83 -32.04 7.03 -3.65
N ASN A 84 -31.67 8.27 -3.39
CA ASN A 84 -30.46 8.88 -3.96
C ASN A 84 -29.54 9.41 -2.86
N HIS A 85 -28.29 9.71 -3.22
CA HIS A 85 -27.28 10.13 -2.26
C HIS A 85 -27.34 11.62 -1.85
N LEU A 86 -28.24 12.43 -2.42
CA LEU A 86 -28.28 13.87 -2.17
C LEU A 86 -28.72 14.16 -0.73
N VAL A 87 -27.91 14.94 0.00
CA VAL A 87 -28.24 15.45 1.34
C VAL A 87 -28.81 16.86 1.23
N ILE A 88 -28.08 17.75 0.58
CA ILE A 88 -28.46 19.15 0.40
C ILE A 88 -27.73 19.75 -0.82
N VAL A 89 -28.33 20.75 -1.44
CA VAL A 89 -27.70 21.60 -2.47
C VAL A 89 -27.36 22.94 -1.82
N PRO A 90 -26.16 23.10 -1.21
CA PRO A 90 -25.80 24.36 -0.58
C PRO A 90 -25.59 25.48 -1.60
N ASP A 91 -25.33 25.14 -2.87
CA ASP A 91 -24.96 26.09 -3.91
C ASP A 91 -25.42 25.64 -5.31
N PRO A 92 -25.79 26.55 -6.23
CA PRO A 92 -26.11 26.20 -7.62
C PRO A 92 -25.08 25.30 -8.33
N ASN A 93 -23.79 25.36 -7.97
CA ASN A 93 -22.73 24.51 -8.51
C ASN A 93 -22.35 23.34 -7.60
N ALA A 94 -22.87 23.23 -6.38
CA ALA A 94 -22.40 22.23 -5.43
C ALA A 94 -23.54 21.49 -4.72
N MET A 95 -23.35 20.19 -4.55
CA MET A 95 -24.21 19.32 -3.74
C MET A 95 -23.39 18.60 -2.68
N ILE A 96 -23.97 18.43 -1.50
CA ILE A 96 -23.45 17.54 -0.46
C ILE A 96 -24.19 16.22 -0.58
N VAL A 97 -23.45 15.14 -0.67
CA VAL A 97 -23.97 13.78 -0.86
C VAL A 97 -23.42 12.85 0.21
N ARG A 98 -24.18 11.80 0.53
CA ARG A 98 -23.67 10.68 1.34
C ARG A 98 -22.61 9.93 0.55
N LYS A 99 -21.57 9.49 1.25
CA LYS A 99 -20.56 8.58 0.72
C LYS A 99 -21.22 7.21 0.52
N VAL A 100 -21.22 6.73 -0.72
CA VAL A 100 -21.85 5.47 -1.15
C VAL A 100 -20.79 4.62 -1.83
N GLU A 101 -20.83 3.30 -1.66
CA GLU A 101 -19.97 2.36 -2.39
C GLU A 101 -20.49 2.19 -3.83
N PRO A 102 -19.83 2.73 -4.87
CA PRO A 102 -20.36 2.69 -6.23
C PRO A 102 -20.28 1.27 -6.83
N LEU A 103 -21.31 0.87 -7.56
CA LEU A 103 -21.25 -0.36 -8.36
C LEU A 103 -20.23 -0.21 -9.51
N PRO A 104 -19.51 -1.29 -9.86
CA PRO A 104 -18.46 -1.26 -10.87
C PRO A 104 -18.98 -1.30 -12.33
N VAL A 105 -20.25 -0.94 -12.55
CA VAL A 105 -20.95 -1.02 -13.84
C VAL A 105 -21.64 0.32 -14.13
N GLU A 106 -21.52 0.82 -15.36
CA GLU A 106 -22.37 1.90 -15.86
C GLU A 106 -23.60 1.32 -16.56
N VAL A 107 -24.78 1.83 -16.23
CA VAL A 107 -26.05 1.30 -16.73
C VAL A 107 -26.62 2.25 -17.76
N ILE A 108 -26.42 1.96 -19.04
CA ILE A 108 -26.97 2.76 -20.12
C ILE A 108 -28.32 2.19 -20.56
N VAL A 109 -29.38 2.98 -20.50
CA VAL A 109 -30.71 2.61 -20.99
C VAL A 109 -30.97 3.32 -22.32
N ARG A 110 -31.43 2.59 -23.33
CA ARG A 110 -31.66 3.09 -24.69
C ARG A 110 -33.08 2.83 -25.14
N GLY A 111 -33.78 3.87 -25.59
CA GLY A 111 -35.11 3.77 -26.21
C GLY A 111 -35.09 3.76 -27.75
N TYR A 112 -33.99 4.22 -28.36
CA TYR A 112 -33.84 4.32 -29.82
C TYR A 112 -32.48 3.78 -30.27
N ILE A 113 -32.43 3.29 -31.50
CA ILE A 113 -31.18 2.85 -32.13
C ILE A 113 -30.50 4.01 -32.87
N THR A 114 -29.48 4.60 -32.24
CA THR A 114 -28.76 5.75 -32.79
C THR A 114 -27.26 5.73 -32.44
N GLY A 115 -26.55 6.80 -32.83
CA GLY A 115 -25.13 7.03 -32.59
C GLY A 115 -24.29 7.09 -33.87
N VAL A 116 -23.06 7.57 -33.72
CA VAL A 116 -22.09 7.79 -34.80
C VAL A 116 -20.69 7.23 -34.49
N THR A 117 -20.47 6.72 -33.27
CA THR A 117 -19.20 6.11 -32.87
C THR A 117 -19.17 4.62 -33.23
N ASP A 118 -17.97 4.05 -33.38
CA ASP A 118 -17.78 2.63 -33.71
C ASP A 118 -18.39 1.68 -32.67
N THR A 119 -18.55 2.17 -31.44
CA THR A 119 -19.15 1.44 -30.29
C THR A 119 -20.65 1.69 -30.12
N SER A 120 -21.26 2.57 -30.91
CA SER A 120 -22.68 2.90 -30.77
C SER A 120 -23.61 1.78 -31.25
N LEU A 121 -24.80 1.68 -30.66
CA LEU A 121 -25.75 0.61 -30.95
C LEU A 121 -26.15 0.58 -32.44
N TRP A 122 -26.29 1.75 -33.09
CA TRP A 122 -26.54 1.83 -34.52
C TRP A 122 -25.38 1.29 -35.36
N THR A 123 -24.13 1.68 -35.06
CA THR A 123 -22.96 1.22 -35.84
C THR A 123 -22.78 -0.28 -35.75
N LEU A 124 -22.96 -0.88 -34.57
CA LEU A 124 -22.91 -2.34 -34.38
C LEU A 124 -23.97 -3.05 -35.22
N TYR A 125 -25.22 -2.58 -35.16
CA TYR A 125 -26.32 -3.14 -35.93
C TYR A 125 -26.12 -2.98 -37.45
N ALA A 126 -25.64 -1.81 -37.89
CA ALA A 126 -25.32 -1.55 -39.30
C ALA A 126 -24.19 -2.44 -39.82
N ASN A 127 -23.23 -2.81 -38.96
CA ASN A 127 -22.13 -3.73 -39.26
C ASN A 127 -22.53 -5.22 -39.21
N GLY A 128 -23.81 -5.53 -38.97
CA GLY A 128 -24.33 -6.89 -39.01
C GLY A 128 -24.48 -7.57 -37.64
N ASP A 129 -24.12 -6.92 -36.53
CA ASP A 129 -24.32 -7.46 -35.19
C ASP A 129 -25.82 -7.35 -34.80
N ARG A 130 -26.50 -8.50 -34.74
CA ARG A 130 -27.92 -8.59 -34.36
C ARG A 130 -28.14 -8.91 -32.88
N CYS A 131 -27.08 -9.25 -32.15
CA CYS A 131 -27.15 -9.59 -30.73
C CYS A 131 -26.14 -8.77 -29.88
N PRO A 132 -26.09 -7.44 -30.03
CA PRO A 132 -25.16 -6.64 -29.24
C PRO A 132 -25.56 -6.71 -27.75
N TYR A 133 -24.58 -6.83 -26.86
CA TYR A 133 -24.79 -6.95 -25.40
C TYR A 133 -25.60 -8.19 -24.96
N GLY A 134 -25.75 -9.20 -25.83
CA GLY A 134 -26.60 -10.37 -25.57
C GLY A 134 -28.09 -10.12 -25.82
N ILE A 135 -28.45 -8.97 -26.42
CA ILE A 135 -29.84 -8.57 -26.68
C ILE A 135 -30.16 -8.75 -28.15
N THR A 136 -31.15 -9.58 -28.46
CA THR A 136 -31.58 -9.81 -29.85
C THR A 136 -32.40 -8.63 -30.36
N LEU A 137 -31.88 -7.91 -31.35
CA LEU A 137 -32.57 -6.79 -32.00
C LEU A 137 -33.34 -7.28 -33.25
N PRO A 138 -34.56 -6.75 -33.51
CA PRO A 138 -35.33 -7.12 -34.68
C PRO A 138 -34.67 -6.65 -35.99
N ASP A 139 -34.88 -7.39 -37.06
CA ASP A 139 -34.44 -6.99 -38.40
C ASP A 139 -35.23 -5.77 -38.93
N GLY A 140 -34.63 -5.05 -39.88
CA GLY A 140 -35.27 -3.92 -40.57
C GLY A 140 -35.20 -2.57 -39.86
N LEU A 141 -34.55 -2.47 -38.69
CA LEU A 141 -34.32 -1.19 -38.01
C LEU A 141 -33.47 -0.24 -38.86
N ARG A 142 -33.84 1.05 -38.87
CA ARG A 142 -33.09 2.15 -39.52
C ARG A 142 -32.49 3.08 -38.46
N LYS A 143 -31.50 3.90 -38.83
CA LYS A 143 -30.91 4.89 -37.93
C LYS A 143 -32.00 5.77 -37.34
N ASN A 144 -31.96 5.97 -36.02
CA ASN A 144 -32.93 6.73 -35.22
C ASN A 144 -34.31 6.08 -35.08
N SER A 145 -34.47 4.79 -35.41
CA SER A 145 -35.74 4.09 -35.16
C SER A 145 -35.94 3.85 -33.66
N PRO A 146 -37.19 3.87 -33.17
CA PRO A 146 -37.49 3.42 -31.81
C PRO A 146 -37.20 1.91 -31.68
N LEU A 147 -36.74 1.51 -30.50
CA LEU A 147 -36.64 0.09 -30.14
C LEU A 147 -38.02 -0.42 -29.70
N PRO A 148 -38.32 -1.73 -29.86
CA PRO A 148 -39.60 -2.30 -29.41
C PRO A 148 -39.89 -2.08 -27.93
N SER A 149 -38.83 -2.10 -27.13
CA SER A 149 -38.82 -1.74 -25.71
C SER A 149 -37.46 -1.13 -25.38
N PRO A 150 -37.35 -0.29 -24.33
CA PRO A 150 -36.05 0.17 -23.85
C PRO A 150 -35.15 -1.01 -23.48
N VAL A 151 -33.86 -0.90 -23.79
CA VAL A 151 -32.86 -1.95 -23.53
C VAL A 151 -31.73 -1.40 -22.68
N ILE A 152 -31.14 -2.27 -21.85
CA ILE A 152 -29.99 -1.94 -21.00
C ILE A 152 -28.72 -2.43 -21.69
N THR A 153 -27.79 -1.52 -21.96
CA THR A 153 -26.49 -1.83 -22.58
C THR A 153 -25.37 -1.45 -21.61
N PRO A 154 -25.03 -2.31 -20.64
CA PRO A 154 -24.10 -1.95 -19.59
C PRO A 154 -22.66 -1.97 -20.07
N THR A 155 -21.83 -1.15 -19.43
CA THR A 155 -20.39 -1.06 -19.69
C THR A 155 -19.57 -1.09 -18.41
N THR A 156 -18.31 -1.53 -18.49
CA THR A 156 -17.36 -1.41 -17.37
C THR A 156 -17.00 0.07 -17.17
N LYS A 157 -16.79 0.50 -15.92
CA LYS A 157 -16.11 1.78 -15.66
C LYS A 157 -14.62 1.64 -15.99
N ALA A 158 -14.17 2.13 -17.15
CA ALA A 158 -12.75 2.10 -17.50
C ALA A 158 -11.94 3.14 -16.71
N GLU A 159 -10.66 2.83 -16.40
CA GLU A 159 -9.72 3.80 -15.83
C GLU A 159 -9.43 4.93 -16.84
N LYS A 160 -9.05 6.12 -16.35
CA LYS A 160 -8.75 7.30 -17.18
C LYS A 160 -7.76 6.95 -18.32
N GLY A 161 -8.30 6.78 -19.54
CA GLY A 161 -7.53 6.51 -20.76
C GLY A 161 -7.79 5.15 -21.41
N ALA A 162 -8.54 4.23 -20.78
CA ALA A 162 -9.04 3.00 -21.39
C ALA A 162 -10.49 3.19 -21.89
N HIS A 163 -10.90 2.42 -22.91
CA HIS A 163 -12.27 2.46 -23.43
C HIS A 163 -13.19 1.59 -22.58
N ASP A 164 -14.42 2.05 -22.34
CA ASP A 164 -15.44 1.28 -21.63
C ASP A 164 -15.78 0.00 -22.43
N GLU A 165 -15.66 -1.17 -21.78
CA GLU A 165 -15.95 -2.45 -22.40
C GLU A 165 -17.43 -2.80 -22.29
N ARG A 166 -17.96 -3.42 -23.35
CA ARG A 166 -19.35 -3.89 -23.40
C ARG A 166 -19.53 -5.10 -22.48
N LEU A 167 -20.57 -5.09 -21.65
CA LEU A 167 -20.91 -6.20 -20.77
C LEU A 167 -22.27 -6.81 -21.18
N THR A 168 -22.38 -8.14 -21.11
CA THR A 168 -23.68 -8.83 -21.12
C THR A 168 -24.15 -9.06 -19.69
N ARG A 169 -25.43 -9.34 -19.49
CA ARG A 169 -25.98 -9.72 -18.18
C ARG A 169 -25.21 -10.91 -17.59
N GLU A 170 -24.94 -11.93 -18.40
CA GLU A 170 -24.18 -13.12 -17.99
C GLU A 170 -22.76 -12.75 -17.60
N ALA A 171 -22.12 -11.80 -18.28
CA ALA A 171 -20.78 -11.32 -17.95
C ALA A 171 -20.75 -10.57 -16.60
N ILE A 172 -21.79 -9.81 -16.28
CA ILE A 172 -21.90 -9.10 -14.98
C ILE A 172 -21.97 -10.11 -13.83
N ILE A 173 -22.84 -11.13 -13.98
CA ILE A 173 -23.05 -12.15 -12.94
C ILE A 173 -21.84 -13.10 -12.85
N SER A 174 -21.36 -13.62 -13.96
CA SER A 174 -20.25 -14.60 -13.97
C SER A 174 -18.90 -14.03 -13.54
N LYS A 175 -18.64 -12.74 -13.79
CA LYS A 175 -17.46 -12.04 -13.28
C LYS A 175 -17.65 -11.53 -11.85
N ASN A 176 -18.80 -11.82 -11.22
CA ASN A 176 -19.16 -11.40 -9.87
C ASN A 176 -19.05 -9.88 -9.67
N LEU A 177 -19.43 -9.08 -10.69
CA LEU A 177 -19.38 -7.62 -10.65
C LEU A 177 -20.54 -7.03 -9.84
N VAL A 178 -21.73 -7.63 -9.99
CA VAL A 178 -22.94 -7.33 -9.22
C VAL A 178 -23.65 -8.67 -9.01
N GLU A 179 -24.12 -8.93 -7.79
CA GLU A 179 -24.88 -10.14 -7.46
C GLU A 179 -26.20 -10.19 -8.25
N GLU A 180 -26.70 -11.37 -8.58
CA GLU A 180 -27.81 -11.55 -9.50
C GLU A 180 -29.10 -10.85 -9.01
N SER A 181 -29.47 -11.02 -7.74
CA SER A 181 -30.66 -10.38 -7.17
C SER A 181 -30.55 -8.85 -7.14
N LEU A 182 -29.36 -8.33 -6.86
CA LEU A 182 -29.07 -6.89 -6.93
C LEU A 182 -29.09 -6.36 -8.37
N TRP A 183 -28.60 -7.13 -9.34
CA TRP A 183 -28.64 -6.74 -10.75
C TRP A 183 -30.08 -6.68 -11.27
N GLU A 184 -30.94 -7.63 -10.91
CA GLU A 184 -32.38 -7.58 -11.25
C GLU A 184 -33.06 -6.32 -10.68
N GLN A 185 -32.68 -5.92 -9.47
CA GLN A 185 -33.14 -4.66 -8.87
C GLN A 185 -32.66 -3.45 -9.67
N VAL A 186 -31.37 -3.42 -10.06
CA VAL A 186 -30.78 -2.37 -10.91
C VAL A 186 -31.51 -2.26 -12.25
N GLU A 187 -31.80 -3.38 -12.91
CA GLU A 187 -32.52 -3.40 -14.20
C GLU A 187 -33.92 -2.81 -14.06
N THR A 188 -34.64 -3.23 -13.01
CA THR A 188 -35.99 -2.76 -12.71
C THR A 188 -36.01 -1.25 -12.46
N VAL A 189 -35.10 -0.77 -11.61
CA VAL A 189 -35.00 0.65 -11.26
C VAL A 189 -34.57 1.49 -12.45
N ALA A 190 -33.57 1.07 -13.22
CA ALA A 190 -33.08 1.80 -14.38
C ALA A 190 -34.16 1.99 -15.46
N LEU A 191 -34.95 0.95 -15.73
CA LEU A 191 -36.08 1.04 -16.68
C LEU A 191 -37.20 1.96 -16.17
N ALA A 192 -37.51 1.90 -14.88
CA ALA A 192 -38.51 2.78 -14.26
C ALA A 192 -38.07 4.26 -14.28
N LEU A 193 -36.81 4.54 -13.97
CA LEU A 193 -36.21 5.86 -14.10
C LEU A 193 -36.29 6.35 -15.55
N PHE A 194 -35.95 5.50 -16.51
CA PHE A 194 -35.95 5.86 -17.92
C PHE A 194 -37.36 6.20 -18.41
N ALA A 195 -38.36 5.41 -18.03
CA ALA A 195 -39.76 5.66 -18.35
C ALA A 195 -40.27 7.00 -17.78
N ARG A 196 -39.92 7.33 -16.52
CA ARG A 196 -40.23 8.64 -15.91
C ARG A 196 -39.57 9.78 -16.69
N GLY A 197 -38.31 9.58 -17.11
CA GLY A 197 -37.57 10.52 -17.95
C GLY A 197 -38.24 10.76 -19.31
N GLN A 198 -38.67 9.70 -19.98
CA GLN A 198 -39.37 9.79 -21.27
C GLN A 198 -40.69 10.55 -21.16
N GLU A 199 -41.47 10.31 -20.11
CA GLU A 199 -42.74 10.99 -19.92
C GLU A 199 -42.56 12.50 -19.69
N ALA A 200 -41.63 12.90 -18.82
CA ALA A 200 -41.36 14.32 -18.59
C ALA A 200 -40.76 15.00 -19.83
N ALA A 201 -39.86 14.31 -20.55
CA ALA A 201 -39.30 14.82 -21.80
C ALA A 201 -40.41 15.07 -22.83
N ARG A 202 -41.34 14.12 -22.99
CA ARG A 202 -42.48 14.24 -23.89
C ARG A 202 -43.37 15.42 -23.55
N GLN A 203 -43.66 15.63 -22.26
CA GLN A 203 -44.42 16.79 -21.79
C GLN A 203 -43.71 18.12 -22.08
N ALA A 204 -42.37 18.11 -22.07
CA ALA A 204 -41.53 19.24 -22.41
C ALA A 204 -41.32 19.42 -23.93
N GLY A 205 -41.93 18.59 -24.79
CA GLY A 205 -41.74 18.59 -26.26
C GLY A 205 -40.38 18.04 -26.71
N LEU A 206 -39.76 17.21 -25.88
CA LEU A 206 -38.47 16.56 -26.08
C LEU A 206 -38.67 15.04 -26.18
N ILE A 207 -37.65 14.35 -26.68
CA ILE A 207 -37.58 12.89 -26.69
C ILE A 207 -36.30 12.50 -25.94
N LEU A 208 -36.43 11.75 -24.85
CA LEU A 208 -35.29 11.11 -24.18
C LEU A 208 -34.92 9.83 -24.93
N VAL A 209 -33.71 9.82 -25.49
CA VAL A 209 -33.26 8.82 -26.46
C VAL A 209 -32.50 7.69 -25.77
N ASP A 210 -31.50 8.07 -24.97
CA ASP A 210 -30.72 7.19 -24.11
C ASP A 210 -30.12 7.99 -22.94
N THR A 211 -29.80 7.30 -21.84
CA THR A 211 -29.22 7.91 -20.64
C THR A 211 -28.31 6.93 -19.91
N LYS A 212 -27.32 7.45 -19.19
CA LYS A 212 -26.42 6.70 -18.33
C LYS A 212 -26.82 6.88 -16.87
N TYR A 213 -26.99 5.78 -16.14
CA TYR A 213 -27.17 5.75 -14.69
C TYR A 213 -25.96 5.15 -13.99
N GLU A 214 -25.69 5.66 -12.79
CA GLU A 214 -24.75 5.08 -11.86
C GLU A 214 -25.46 4.76 -10.54
N PHE A 215 -25.16 3.59 -10.00
CA PHE A 215 -25.73 3.12 -8.73
C PHE A 215 -24.61 2.80 -7.75
N GLY A 216 -24.95 2.73 -6.47
CA GLY A 216 -24.09 2.25 -5.41
C GLY A 216 -24.88 1.66 -4.25
N LEU A 217 -24.16 1.20 -3.23
CA LEU A 217 -24.72 0.64 -2.01
C LEU A 217 -24.44 1.54 -0.80
N LEU A 218 -25.48 1.79 -0.02
CA LEU A 218 -25.40 2.43 1.30
C LEU A 218 -26.16 1.56 2.28
N ASP A 219 -25.47 1.02 3.29
CA ASP A 219 -26.04 0.10 4.28
C ASP A 219 -26.75 -1.12 3.64
N GLY A 220 -26.26 -1.57 2.48
CA GLY A 220 -26.83 -2.68 1.71
C GLY A 220 -28.04 -2.31 0.83
N GLU A 221 -28.48 -1.06 0.83
CA GLU A 221 -29.56 -0.59 -0.05
C GLU A 221 -29.02 0.01 -1.35
N LEU A 222 -29.74 -0.23 -2.46
CA LEU A 222 -29.43 0.36 -3.77
C LEU A 222 -29.73 1.87 -3.77
N ILE A 223 -28.70 2.67 -4.03
CA ILE A 223 -28.77 4.13 -4.09
C ILE A 223 -28.41 4.61 -5.51
N LEU A 224 -29.21 5.53 -6.04
CA LEU A 224 -28.90 6.27 -7.27
C LEU A 224 -27.89 7.37 -6.97
N ILE A 225 -26.80 7.40 -7.73
CA ILE A 225 -25.68 8.32 -7.55
C ILE A 225 -25.36 9.08 -8.85
N ASP A 226 -24.51 10.09 -8.75
CA ASP A 226 -23.98 10.90 -9.86
C ASP A 226 -24.98 11.92 -10.46
N GLU A 227 -25.38 11.80 -11.72
CA GLU A 227 -26.40 12.65 -12.37
C GLU A 227 -27.50 11.82 -13.02
N VAL A 228 -28.65 12.47 -13.21
CA VAL A 228 -29.84 11.86 -13.80
C VAL A 228 -30.39 12.79 -14.87
N HIS A 229 -30.59 12.28 -16.10
CA HIS A 229 -31.31 12.96 -17.18
C HIS A 229 -30.79 14.37 -17.53
N THR A 230 -29.49 14.57 -17.41
CA THR A 230 -28.82 15.83 -17.79
C THR A 230 -28.31 15.77 -19.23
N PRO A 231 -28.09 16.91 -19.91
CA PRO A 231 -27.58 16.92 -21.29
C PRO A 231 -26.12 16.43 -21.45
N ASP A 232 -25.41 16.15 -20.36
CA ASP A 232 -24.09 15.50 -20.36
C ASP A 232 -24.17 13.97 -20.24
N SER A 233 -25.18 13.47 -19.52
CA SER A 233 -25.43 12.04 -19.25
C SER A 233 -26.46 11.41 -20.19
N SER A 234 -27.22 12.23 -20.93
CA SER A 234 -28.40 11.81 -21.67
C SER A 234 -28.49 12.47 -23.04
N ARG A 235 -29.03 11.73 -24.01
CA ARG A 235 -29.32 12.23 -25.36
C ARG A 235 -30.77 12.66 -25.46
N PHE A 236 -30.99 13.88 -25.93
CA PHE A 236 -32.31 14.48 -26.10
C PHE A 236 -32.51 14.96 -27.53
N TRP A 237 -33.69 14.70 -28.09
CA TRP A 237 -34.13 15.27 -29.36
C TRP A 237 -35.29 16.23 -29.18
N THR A 238 -35.44 17.19 -30.08
CA THR A 238 -36.70 17.94 -30.18
C THR A 238 -37.75 17.09 -30.89
N GLN A 239 -38.97 17.05 -30.34
CA GLN A 239 -40.05 16.27 -30.93
C GLN A 239 -40.41 16.76 -32.34
N GLU A 240 -40.44 18.08 -32.54
CA GLU A 240 -40.73 18.73 -33.82
C GLU A 240 -39.77 18.28 -34.96
N SER A 241 -38.47 18.23 -34.70
CA SER A 241 -37.48 17.84 -35.71
C SER A 241 -37.54 16.34 -36.06
N TYR A 242 -37.88 15.50 -35.08
CA TYR A 242 -38.01 14.07 -35.28
C TYR A 242 -39.22 13.75 -36.18
N GLU A 243 -40.35 14.43 -35.97
CA GLU A 243 -41.57 14.23 -36.75
C GLU A 243 -41.48 14.80 -38.18
N GLY A 244 -40.71 15.88 -38.40
CA GLY A 244 -40.69 16.62 -39.67
C GLY A 244 -39.78 16.08 -40.79
N ALA A 245 -38.67 15.39 -40.49
CA ALA A 245 -37.69 15.00 -41.51
C ALA A 245 -36.84 13.75 -41.21
N GLY A 246 -37.09 13.02 -40.11
CA GLY A 246 -36.36 11.80 -39.76
C GLY A 246 -34.89 11.99 -39.34
N ARG A 247 -34.36 13.22 -39.36
CA ARG A 247 -33.07 13.60 -38.77
C ARG A 247 -33.31 14.52 -37.56
N PRO A 248 -33.41 13.94 -36.35
CA PRO A 248 -33.68 14.72 -35.15
C PRO A 248 -32.51 15.65 -34.79
N GLU A 249 -32.87 16.81 -34.23
CA GLU A 249 -31.93 17.80 -33.73
C GLU A 249 -31.55 17.48 -32.27
N ASN A 250 -30.26 17.26 -32.01
CA ASN A 250 -29.75 16.93 -30.68
C ASN A 250 -29.80 18.16 -29.74
N CYS A 251 -30.17 17.93 -28.49
CA CYS A 251 -30.26 18.92 -27.42
C CYS A 251 -29.26 18.64 -26.29
N ASP A 252 -28.16 17.97 -26.62
CA ASP A 252 -27.20 17.42 -25.67
C ASP A 252 -25.76 17.59 -26.18
N LYS A 253 -24.81 16.97 -25.48
CA LYS A 253 -23.38 17.00 -25.79
C LYS A 253 -23.03 16.53 -27.21
N GLU A 254 -23.89 15.80 -27.91
CA GLU A 254 -23.65 15.37 -29.29
C GLU A 254 -23.54 16.53 -30.28
N VAL A 255 -24.19 17.66 -30.03
CA VAL A 255 -24.06 18.89 -30.83
C VAL A 255 -22.63 19.41 -30.86
N LEU A 256 -21.88 19.22 -29.77
CA LEU A 256 -20.46 19.55 -29.74
C LEU A 256 -19.63 18.49 -30.46
N ARG A 257 -19.93 17.19 -30.29
CA ARG A 257 -19.22 16.12 -31.01
C ARG A 257 -19.32 16.30 -32.53
N GLU A 258 -20.51 16.58 -33.05
CA GLU A 258 -20.73 16.84 -34.48
C GLU A 258 -19.96 18.08 -34.97
N TRP A 259 -19.92 19.15 -34.16
CA TRP A 259 -19.18 20.37 -34.48
C TRP A 259 -17.65 20.14 -34.55
N PHE A 260 -17.12 19.32 -33.66
CA PHE A 260 -15.70 18.90 -33.70
C PHE A 260 -15.40 18.03 -34.93
N VAL A 261 -16.27 17.06 -35.24
CA VAL A 261 -16.12 16.21 -36.43
C VAL A 261 -16.16 17.03 -37.72
N ALA A 262 -17.04 18.05 -37.80
CA ALA A 262 -17.12 18.97 -38.94
C ALA A 262 -15.82 19.77 -39.15
N GLN A 263 -15.03 19.96 -38.10
CA GLN A 263 -13.71 20.60 -38.15
C GLN A 263 -12.55 19.59 -38.29
N GLY A 264 -12.87 18.31 -38.51
CA GLY A 264 -11.86 17.26 -38.70
C GLY A 264 -11.33 16.64 -37.40
N TYR A 265 -11.86 16.99 -36.23
CA TYR A 265 -11.43 16.39 -34.96
C TYR A 265 -12.32 15.20 -34.58
N ARG A 266 -11.71 14.02 -34.46
CA ARG A 266 -12.38 12.76 -34.08
C ARG A 266 -11.84 12.15 -32.78
N GLY A 267 -11.17 12.95 -31.95
CA GLY A 267 -10.55 12.51 -30.69
C GLY A 267 -9.03 12.33 -30.74
N GLU A 268 -8.44 12.33 -31.94
CA GLU A 268 -7.00 12.26 -32.16
C GLU A 268 -6.42 13.61 -32.59
N GLY A 269 -5.19 13.91 -32.15
CA GLY A 269 -4.53 15.19 -32.41
C GLY A 269 -4.94 16.31 -31.44
N THR A 270 -4.65 17.55 -31.83
CA THR A 270 -4.98 18.76 -31.06
C THR A 270 -6.42 19.19 -31.37
N PRO A 271 -7.32 19.26 -30.37
CA PRO A 271 -8.69 19.71 -30.62
C PRO A 271 -8.73 21.20 -31.01
N PRO A 272 -9.61 21.59 -31.95
CA PRO A 272 -9.86 23.02 -32.20
C PRO A 272 -10.47 23.68 -30.95
N PRO A 273 -10.11 24.92 -30.60
CA PRO A 273 -10.69 25.59 -29.44
C PRO A 273 -12.19 25.84 -29.67
N VAL A 274 -13.03 25.61 -28.66
CA VAL A 274 -14.45 25.96 -28.71
C VAL A 274 -14.57 27.48 -28.84
N THR A 275 -15.16 27.97 -29.94
CA THR A 275 -15.31 29.41 -30.14
C THR A 275 -16.35 29.98 -29.16
N PRO A 276 -16.23 31.26 -28.76
CA PRO A 276 -17.21 31.91 -27.88
C PRO A 276 -18.65 31.78 -28.39
N GLU A 277 -18.86 31.89 -29.71
CA GLU A 277 -20.17 31.74 -30.34
C GLU A 277 -20.73 30.33 -30.13
N LYS A 278 -19.88 29.30 -30.28
CA LYS A 278 -20.29 27.91 -30.07
C LYS A 278 -20.55 27.62 -28.59
N ALA A 279 -19.76 28.19 -27.68
CA ALA A 279 -19.97 28.09 -26.25
C ALA A 279 -21.32 28.71 -25.83
N VAL A 280 -21.64 29.90 -26.35
CA VAL A 280 -22.93 30.58 -26.11
C VAL A 280 -24.10 29.80 -26.71
N GLN A 281 -23.96 29.26 -27.93
CA GLN A 281 -24.98 28.41 -28.55
C GLN A 281 -25.28 27.18 -27.67
N THR A 282 -24.24 26.53 -27.17
CA THR A 282 -24.36 25.33 -26.33
C THR A 282 -24.99 25.67 -24.98
N ALA A 283 -24.57 26.77 -24.35
CA ALA A 283 -25.16 27.23 -23.09
C ALA A 283 -26.67 27.50 -23.22
N ARG A 284 -27.12 28.16 -24.32
CA ARG A 284 -28.55 28.39 -24.56
C ARG A 284 -29.34 27.11 -24.69
N MET A 285 -28.80 26.13 -25.39
CA MET A 285 -29.44 24.82 -25.53
C MET A 285 -29.60 24.15 -24.16
N TYR A 286 -28.56 24.17 -23.31
CA TYR A 286 -28.61 23.55 -21.98
C TYR A 286 -29.59 24.28 -21.06
N ILE A 287 -29.58 25.62 -21.09
CA ILE A 287 -30.53 26.45 -20.35
C ILE A 287 -31.97 26.20 -20.85
N SER A 288 -32.19 26.15 -22.16
CA SER A 288 -33.52 25.86 -22.72
C SER A 288 -34.02 24.48 -22.29
N LEU A 289 -33.14 23.47 -22.25
CA LEU A 289 -33.49 22.14 -21.78
C LEU A 289 -33.87 22.15 -20.29
N TYR A 290 -33.11 22.86 -19.46
CA TYR A 290 -33.44 23.08 -18.05
C TYR A 290 -34.82 23.74 -17.89
N GLU A 291 -35.07 24.85 -18.59
CA GLU A 291 -36.32 25.62 -18.48
C GLU A 291 -37.53 24.79 -18.97
N ARG A 292 -37.37 24.00 -20.02
CA ARG A 292 -38.42 23.12 -20.56
C ARG A 292 -38.74 21.94 -19.66
N LEU A 293 -37.72 21.29 -19.09
CA LEU A 293 -37.92 20.12 -18.22
C LEU A 293 -38.45 20.52 -16.84
N THR A 294 -37.90 21.57 -16.25
CA THR A 294 -38.26 21.99 -14.89
C THR A 294 -39.48 22.92 -14.84
N GLY A 295 -39.79 23.59 -15.96
CA GLY A 295 -40.77 24.68 -16.02
C GLY A 295 -40.32 25.96 -15.32
N GLN A 296 -39.07 26.05 -14.87
CA GLN A 296 -38.51 27.17 -14.12
C GLN A 296 -37.59 28.01 -15.01
N THR A 297 -37.63 29.34 -14.86
CA THR A 297 -36.67 30.23 -15.53
C THR A 297 -35.28 30.05 -14.93
N PHE A 298 -34.24 29.93 -15.75
CA PHE A 298 -32.87 29.80 -15.25
C PHE A 298 -32.29 31.16 -14.84
N GLU A 299 -31.85 31.27 -13.59
CA GLU A 299 -31.22 32.46 -13.02
C GLU A 299 -29.74 32.17 -12.68
N PRO A 300 -28.78 32.77 -13.40
CA PRO A 300 -27.36 32.49 -13.17
C PRO A 300 -26.84 33.27 -11.96
N ASP A 301 -26.07 32.60 -11.12
CA ASP A 301 -25.31 33.27 -10.06
C ASP A 301 -23.91 33.63 -10.56
N ALA A 302 -23.58 34.93 -10.55
CA ALA A 302 -22.42 35.52 -11.22
C ALA A 302 -21.22 35.82 -10.29
N GLN A 303 -21.31 35.51 -9.00
CA GLN A 303 -20.16 35.70 -8.09
C GLN A 303 -19.06 34.66 -8.35
N PRO A 304 -17.77 34.98 -8.05
CA PRO A 304 -16.69 34.01 -8.11
C PRO A 304 -17.07 32.72 -7.36
N ALA A 305 -17.09 31.60 -8.08
CA ALA A 305 -17.65 30.35 -7.58
C ALA A 305 -16.98 29.89 -6.28
N ASP A 306 -15.66 30.03 -6.18
CA ASP A 306 -14.87 29.70 -4.98
C ASP A 306 -15.40 30.42 -3.73
N GLU A 307 -15.61 31.74 -3.82
CA GLU A 307 -16.07 32.57 -2.69
C GLU A 307 -17.52 32.26 -2.35
N ARG A 308 -18.38 32.14 -3.37
CA ARG A 308 -19.80 31.87 -3.22
C ARG A 308 -20.04 30.50 -2.57
N ILE A 309 -19.42 29.44 -3.09
CA ILE A 309 -19.51 28.08 -2.54
C ILE A 309 -18.98 28.06 -1.11
N THR A 310 -17.82 28.69 -0.85
CA THR A 310 -17.25 28.77 0.51
C THR A 310 -18.19 29.47 1.49
N GLN A 311 -18.80 30.59 1.10
CA GLN A 311 -19.76 31.31 1.94
C GLN A 311 -21.02 30.50 2.19
N ASN A 312 -21.56 29.84 1.16
CA ASN A 312 -22.78 29.05 1.26
C ASN A 312 -22.59 27.79 2.13
N LEU A 313 -21.41 27.14 2.06
CA LEU A 313 -21.04 26.03 2.94
C LEU A 313 -20.92 26.46 4.41
N ARG A 314 -20.39 27.67 4.67
CA ARG A 314 -20.32 28.22 6.04
C ARG A 314 -21.70 28.56 6.62
N LYS A 315 -22.67 28.92 5.78
CA LYS A 315 -24.05 29.20 6.19
C LYS A 315 -24.86 27.94 6.46
N ASN A 316 -24.52 26.83 5.82
CA ASN A 316 -25.21 25.54 5.93
C ASN A 316 -24.27 24.44 6.48
N PRO A 317 -23.79 24.53 7.74
CA PRO A 317 -22.98 23.48 8.32
C PRO A 317 -23.82 22.21 8.50
N VAL A 318 -23.42 21.13 7.83
CA VAL A 318 -24.08 19.82 7.98
C VAL A 318 -23.75 19.31 9.39
N SER A 319 -24.76 19.29 10.26
CA SER A 319 -24.68 18.72 11.60
C SER A 319 -25.15 17.28 11.58
N SER A 320 -24.38 16.38 12.18
CA SER A 320 -24.79 14.99 12.40
C SER A 320 -26.02 14.94 13.32
N PRO A 321 -26.96 14.00 13.10
CA PRO A 321 -28.09 13.84 13.99
C PRO A 321 -27.64 13.20 15.33
N LYS A 322 -27.68 14.03 16.38
CA LYS A 322 -27.86 13.70 17.81
C LYS A 322 -26.83 12.75 18.48
N ASN A 323 -25.99 13.34 19.35
CA ASN A 323 -26.24 13.18 20.78
C ASN A 323 -25.69 14.35 21.60
N SER A 324 -26.53 14.85 22.47
CA SER A 324 -26.39 16.05 23.30
C SER A 324 -25.41 15.84 24.46
N THR A 325 -24.46 16.76 24.61
CA THR A 325 -24.20 17.53 25.86
C THR A 325 -23.02 18.50 25.62
N ARG A 326 -23.31 19.80 25.59
CA ARG A 326 -22.36 20.91 25.87
C ARG A 326 -22.11 20.95 27.40
N PRO A 327 -21.03 21.58 27.95
CA PRO A 327 -20.62 22.94 27.59
C PRO A 327 -19.11 23.31 27.65
N GLU A 328 -18.81 24.32 26.83
CA GLU A 328 -18.01 25.54 27.13
C GLU A 328 -16.48 25.52 27.34
N ASP A 329 -15.90 26.56 26.74
CA ASP A 329 -14.60 27.22 26.96
C ASP A 329 -13.30 26.56 26.51
N ARG A 330 -12.79 27.02 25.35
CA ARG A 330 -11.73 28.05 25.32
C ARG A 330 -11.39 28.50 23.90
N ASP A 331 -11.73 29.75 23.63
CA ASP A 331 -11.32 30.55 22.48
C ASP A 331 -9.79 30.69 22.31
N ALA A 332 -9.43 30.92 21.04
CA ALA A 332 -8.33 31.76 20.56
C ALA A 332 -6.87 31.33 20.80
N LYS A 333 -6.24 30.81 19.73
CA LYS A 333 -4.88 31.21 19.23
C LYS A 333 -4.40 30.30 18.08
N VAL A 334 -4.41 30.79 16.83
CA VAL A 334 -3.40 30.50 15.77
C VAL A 334 -3.44 31.69 14.77
N HIS A 335 -2.69 32.77 15.01
CA HIS A 335 -1.42 33.18 14.39
C HIS A 335 -1.45 33.54 12.88
N LYS A 336 -1.32 34.85 12.63
CA LYS A 336 -0.96 35.55 11.39
C LYS A 336 0.53 35.26 11.10
N MET A 337 0.91 34.72 9.92
CA MET A 337 2.31 34.63 9.49
C MET A 337 2.64 35.70 8.44
N GLU A 338 3.69 36.48 8.69
CA GLU A 338 4.29 37.44 7.74
C GLU A 338 5.22 36.72 6.73
N LYS A 339 5.04 37.02 5.44
CA LYS A 339 5.76 36.42 4.29
C LYS A 339 7.24 36.82 4.28
N THR A 340 8.16 35.84 4.28
CA THR A 340 9.56 36.10 4.68
C THR A 340 10.66 35.37 3.87
N ALA A 341 10.36 34.56 2.84
CA ALA A 341 11.37 33.92 1.95
C ALA A 341 10.87 33.78 0.50
N LEU A 342 11.78 33.75 -0.49
CA LEU A 342 11.44 33.79 -1.93
C LEU A 342 12.23 32.77 -2.77
N VAL A 343 11.56 32.11 -3.73
CA VAL A 343 12.20 31.26 -4.74
C VAL A 343 11.87 31.74 -6.15
N PRO A 344 12.79 32.43 -6.84
CA PRO A 344 12.63 32.76 -8.25
C PRO A 344 12.86 31.53 -9.13
N ILE A 345 11.90 31.20 -9.98
CA ILE A 345 11.96 30.11 -10.96
C ILE A 345 12.19 30.70 -12.35
N ILE A 346 13.36 30.45 -12.93
CA ILE A 346 13.78 30.98 -14.23
C ILE A 346 13.75 29.86 -15.28
N MET A 347 12.97 30.08 -16.33
CA MET A 347 12.72 29.12 -17.39
C MET A 347 13.44 29.53 -18.67
N GLY A 348 14.01 28.56 -19.37
CA GLY A 348 14.67 28.79 -20.67
C GLY A 348 13.67 29.14 -21.78
N SER A 349 12.42 28.70 -21.65
CA SER A 349 11.36 28.90 -22.63
C SER A 349 9.95 28.77 -22.02
N HIS A 350 8.93 29.22 -22.74
CA HIS A 350 7.53 29.04 -22.33
C HIS A 350 7.11 27.56 -22.23
N SER A 351 7.75 26.66 -22.99
CA SER A 351 7.47 25.22 -22.92
C SER A 351 7.87 24.57 -21.59
N ASP A 352 8.70 25.24 -20.78
CA ASP A 352 9.15 24.74 -19.48
C ASP A 352 8.17 25.10 -18.34
N LEU A 353 7.06 25.80 -18.65
CA LEU A 353 6.13 26.34 -17.67
C LEU A 353 5.38 25.27 -16.87
N ASP A 354 4.93 24.20 -17.52
CA ASP A 354 4.20 23.14 -16.83
C ASP A 354 5.09 22.34 -15.89
N HIS A 355 6.37 22.17 -16.23
CA HIS A 355 7.36 21.58 -15.33
C HIS A 355 7.63 22.50 -14.13
N SER A 356 7.74 23.80 -14.38
CA SER A 356 7.98 24.82 -13.35
C SER A 356 6.79 25.01 -12.39
N ARG A 357 5.55 24.85 -12.88
CA ARG A 357 4.33 24.89 -12.04
C ARG A 357 4.28 23.75 -11.03
N LYS A 358 4.81 22.58 -11.37
CA LYS A 358 4.93 21.46 -10.42
C LYS A 358 5.84 21.84 -9.25
N ILE A 359 6.99 22.43 -9.53
CA ILE A 359 7.94 22.91 -8.51
C ILE A 359 7.29 23.98 -7.62
N ALA A 360 6.56 24.92 -8.22
CA ALA A 360 5.91 25.99 -7.46
C ALA A 360 4.76 25.51 -6.57
N ALA A 361 4.00 24.51 -7.00
CA ALA A 361 2.93 23.92 -6.18
C ALA A 361 3.49 23.32 -4.87
N GLU A 362 4.63 22.65 -4.97
CA GLU A 362 5.33 22.04 -3.82
C GLU A 362 5.93 23.10 -2.88
N LEU A 363 6.54 24.16 -3.44
CA LEU A 363 7.04 25.28 -2.65
C LEU A 363 5.91 26.04 -1.93
N TYR A 364 4.74 26.19 -2.57
CA TYR A 364 3.58 26.81 -1.96
C TYR A 364 3.03 26.00 -0.79
N ALA A 365 3.00 24.66 -0.91
CA ALA A 365 2.61 23.78 0.18
C ALA A 365 3.54 23.91 1.41
N LEU A 366 4.80 24.29 1.21
CA LEU A 366 5.79 24.55 2.26
C LEU A 366 5.80 26.03 2.72
N GLY A 367 4.85 26.85 2.28
CA GLY A 367 4.71 28.25 2.67
C GLY A 367 5.75 29.19 2.04
N ILE A 368 6.40 28.79 0.94
CA ILE A 368 7.46 29.55 0.26
C ILE A 368 6.90 30.29 -0.95
N GLU A 369 7.20 31.59 -1.07
CA GLU A 369 6.76 32.40 -2.19
C GLU A 369 7.58 32.10 -3.45
N THR A 370 6.93 32.05 -4.62
CA THR A 370 7.60 31.78 -5.91
C THR A 370 7.27 32.84 -6.95
N VAL A 371 8.26 33.22 -7.77
CA VAL A 371 8.08 34.13 -8.90
C VAL A 371 8.66 33.51 -10.16
N PHE A 372 7.92 33.57 -11.28
CA PHE A 372 8.35 33.01 -12.56
C PHE A 372 9.00 34.05 -13.46
N HIS A 373 10.07 33.64 -14.12
CA HIS A 373 10.75 34.41 -15.16
C HIS A 373 11.05 33.55 -16.36
N ILE A 374 11.07 34.17 -17.55
CA ILE A 374 11.45 33.50 -18.79
C ILE A 374 12.64 34.24 -19.38
N GLY A 375 13.76 33.54 -19.53
CA GLY A 375 15.00 34.12 -20.02
C GLY A 375 15.94 33.05 -20.52
N SER A 376 16.56 33.30 -21.67
CA SER A 376 17.50 32.36 -22.28
C SER A 376 18.91 32.94 -22.22
N ALA A 377 19.84 32.19 -21.62
CA ALA A 377 21.25 32.55 -21.59
C ALA A 377 21.89 32.73 -22.99
N HIS A 378 21.28 32.17 -24.04
CA HIS A 378 21.77 32.26 -25.42
C HIS A 378 21.00 33.23 -26.31
N LYS A 379 19.69 33.40 -26.06
CA LYS A 379 18.83 34.21 -26.94
C LYS A 379 18.55 35.60 -26.38
N THR A 380 18.52 35.75 -25.06
CA THR A 380 18.12 37.00 -24.38
C THR A 380 18.94 37.27 -23.11
N PRO A 381 20.29 37.29 -23.19
CA PRO A 381 21.14 37.43 -22.00
C PRO A 381 21.01 38.78 -21.30
N GLU A 382 20.79 39.89 -22.02
CA GLU A 382 20.61 41.22 -21.43
C GLU A 382 19.31 41.32 -20.61
N HIS A 383 18.24 40.68 -21.11
CA HIS A 383 16.97 40.59 -20.40
C HIS A 383 17.12 39.77 -19.10
N LEU A 384 17.84 38.66 -19.17
CA LEU A 384 18.10 37.81 -18.00
C LEU A 384 18.95 38.56 -16.95
N LEU A 385 19.96 39.33 -17.36
CA LEU A 385 20.74 40.18 -16.45
C LEU A 385 19.88 41.27 -15.79
N SER A 386 18.93 41.86 -16.53
CA SER A 386 17.98 42.83 -15.97
C SER A 386 17.08 42.21 -14.90
N ILE A 387 16.58 40.99 -15.13
CA ILE A 387 15.80 40.23 -14.14
C ILE A 387 16.63 39.97 -12.88
N LEU A 388 17.85 39.46 -13.04
CA LEU A 388 18.73 39.10 -11.91
C LEU A 388 19.20 40.33 -11.12
N ALA A 389 19.37 41.48 -11.78
CA ALA A 389 19.71 42.74 -11.09
C ALA A 389 18.63 43.16 -10.07
N GLY A 390 17.36 42.88 -10.35
CA GLY A 390 16.25 43.17 -9.42
C GLY A 390 16.33 42.39 -8.11
N TYR A 391 16.96 41.21 -8.12
CA TYR A 391 17.11 40.36 -6.94
C TYR A 391 18.37 40.64 -6.11
N LYS A 392 19.36 41.39 -6.66
CA LYS A 392 20.58 41.74 -5.91
C LYS A 392 20.34 42.69 -4.74
N ILE A 393 19.19 43.37 -4.72
CA ILE A 393 18.79 44.35 -3.69
C ILE A 393 17.62 43.87 -2.83
N ASP A 394 17.07 42.67 -3.08
CA ASP A 394 15.99 42.10 -2.27
C ASP A 394 16.57 41.49 -0.98
N PRO A 395 16.13 41.93 0.22
CA PRO A 395 16.70 41.47 1.49
C PRO A 395 16.21 40.08 1.91
N ARG A 396 15.24 39.47 1.19
CA ARG A 396 14.67 38.17 1.56
C ARG A 396 15.66 37.04 1.30
N PRO A 397 15.73 36.02 2.19
CA PRO A 397 16.41 34.77 1.90
C PRO A 397 15.86 34.14 0.62
N MET A 398 16.75 33.76 -0.29
CA MET A 398 16.35 33.24 -1.60
C MET A 398 17.17 32.04 -2.05
N VAL A 399 16.52 31.21 -2.85
CA VAL A 399 17.12 30.10 -3.63
C VAL A 399 16.55 30.20 -5.03
N PHE A 400 17.39 30.12 -6.05
CA PHE A 400 16.93 30.15 -7.44
C PHE A 400 16.69 28.73 -7.94
N ILE A 401 15.64 28.54 -8.74
CA ILE A 401 15.43 27.30 -9.49
C ILE A 401 15.45 27.63 -10.97
N THR A 402 16.16 26.82 -11.75
CA THR A 402 16.32 27.00 -13.19
C THR A 402 15.83 25.77 -13.93
N VAL A 403 15.06 25.98 -15.00
CA VAL A 403 14.40 24.91 -15.77
C VAL A 403 14.70 25.10 -17.26
N ALA A 404 15.46 24.16 -17.85
CA ALA A 404 15.80 24.17 -19.27
C ALA A 404 16.05 22.76 -19.82
N GLY A 405 15.23 22.28 -20.76
CA GLY A 405 15.27 20.91 -21.31
C GLY A 405 16.21 20.64 -22.50
N ARG A 406 17.22 21.49 -22.72
CA ARG A 406 18.23 21.32 -23.80
C ARG A 406 19.64 21.50 -23.22
N SER A 407 20.53 22.27 -23.85
CA SER A 407 21.79 22.68 -23.21
C SER A 407 21.50 23.60 -22.02
N ASN A 408 21.77 23.13 -20.80
CA ASN A 408 21.45 23.86 -19.57
C ASN A 408 22.51 24.94 -19.23
N ALA A 409 22.79 25.82 -20.19
CA ALA A 409 23.61 27.00 -19.94
C ALA A 409 22.92 28.00 -19.01
N LEU A 410 21.58 27.92 -18.88
CA LEU A 410 20.79 28.81 -18.03
C LEU A 410 21.19 28.70 -16.56
N SER A 411 21.31 27.47 -16.02
CA SER A 411 21.67 27.29 -14.61
C SER A 411 23.05 27.88 -14.29
N GLY A 412 24.05 27.60 -15.14
CA GLY A 412 25.40 28.15 -14.97
C GLY A 412 25.43 29.67 -15.13
N PHE A 413 24.66 30.22 -16.08
CA PHE A 413 24.58 31.68 -16.27
C PHE A 413 23.95 32.38 -15.07
N VAL A 414 22.86 31.85 -14.50
CA VAL A 414 22.22 32.43 -13.32
C VAL A 414 23.15 32.34 -12.11
N ASP A 415 23.75 31.18 -11.87
CA ASP A 415 24.66 30.94 -10.74
C ASP A 415 25.89 31.87 -10.75
N ALA A 416 26.44 32.19 -11.92
CA ALA A 416 27.54 33.16 -12.05
C ALA A 416 27.16 34.59 -11.61
N GLN A 417 25.87 34.91 -11.53
CA GLN A 417 25.37 36.28 -11.39
C GLN A 417 24.66 36.53 -10.06
N VAL A 418 24.39 35.50 -9.28
CA VAL A 418 23.69 35.58 -7.99
C VAL A 418 24.55 35.04 -6.85
N LYS A 419 24.34 35.53 -5.63
CA LYS A 419 25.00 35.00 -4.42
C LYS A 419 24.24 33.83 -3.78
N ALA A 420 22.97 33.69 -4.13
CA ALA A 420 22.08 32.69 -3.57
C ALA A 420 22.28 31.34 -4.28
N PRO A 421 22.05 30.20 -3.59
CA PRO A 421 22.14 28.89 -4.21
C PRO A 421 21.21 28.75 -5.42
N VAL A 422 21.70 28.09 -6.47
CA VAL A 422 20.93 27.78 -7.68
C VAL A 422 20.70 26.29 -7.79
N ILE A 423 19.46 25.88 -8.02
CA ILE A 423 19.06 24.49 -8.29
C ILE A 423 18.68 24.38 -9.77
N ALA A 424 19.29 23.43 -10.47
CA ALA A 424 18.93 23.06 -11.82
C ALA A 424 17.92 21.92 -11.78
N CYS A 425 16.74 22.11 -12.38
CA CYS A 425 15.70 21.10 -12.52
C CYS A 425 15.25 21.01 -13.98
N PRO A 426 16.07 20.43 -14.88
CA PRO A 426 15.71 20.28 -16.28
C PRO A 426 14.55 19.27 -16.43
N PRO A 427 13.58 19.52 -17.33
CA PRO A 427 12.53 18.55 -17.62
C PRO A 427 13.11 17.30 -18.31
N PRO A 428 12.63 16.09 -18.00
CA PRO A 428 13.11 14.86 -18.62
C PRO A 428 12.83 14.85 -20.14
N SER A 429 13.84 14.52 -20.95
CA SER A 429 13.68 14.42 -22.41
C SER A 429 14.37 13.18 -22.98
N ASP A 430 13.57 12.29 -23.57
CA ASP A 430 14.06 11.12 -24.34
C ASP A 430 14.76 11.54 -25.64
N SER A 431 14.44 12.74 -26.14
CA SER A 431 14.87 13.25 -27.44
C SER A 431 16.36 13.62 -27.52
N PHE A 432 17.06 13.75 -26.38
CA PHE A 432 18.45 14.21 -26.31
C PHE A 432 19.40 13.24 -25.60
N GLY A 433 18.96 12.01 -25.27
CA GLY A 433 19.83 10.95 -24.76
C GLY A 433 20.63 11.32 -23.50
N GLY A 434 20.11 12.23 -22.65
CA GLY A 434 20.76 12.70 -21.43
C GLY A 434 21.79 13.82 -21.62
N ALA A 435 21.97 14.37 -22.83
CA ALA A 435 22.92 15.47 -23.08
C ALA A 435 22.58 16.76 -22.31
N ASP A 436 21.30 16.99 -22.04
CA ASP A 436 20.75 18.01 -21.16
C ASP A 436 21.23 17.84 -19.70
N LEU A 437 21.27 16.59 -19.22
CA LEU A 437 21.80 16.25 -17.90
C LEU A 437 23.32 16.40 -17.84
N PHE A 438 24.04 15.90 -18.84
CA PHE A 438 25.50 16.06 -18.92
C PHE A 438 25.93 17.53 -18.95
N SER A 439 25.17 18.40 -19.61
CA SER A 439 25.45 19.84 -19.62
C SER A 439 25.26 20.51 -18.25
N SER A 440 24.36 19.99 -17.42
CA SER A 440 24.17 20.45 -16.03
C SER A 440 25.29 20.00 -15.09
N ILE A 441 25.97 18.89 -15.43
CA ILE A 441 27.05 18.29 -14.61
C ILE A 441 28.43 18.82 -15.01
N ARG A 442 28.64 19.22 -16.29
CA ARG A 442 29.93 19.72 -16.80
C ARG A 442 30.01 21.25 -16.86
N MET A 443 29.70 21.89 -15.74
CA MET A 443 29.77 23.35 -15.62
C MET A 443 31.22 23.86 -15.61
N PRO A 444 31.51 25.04 -16.17
CA PRO A 444 32.84 25.63 -16.12
C PRO A 444 33.25 25.98 -14.67
N GLY A 445 34.55 26.01 -14.40
CA GLY A 445 35.05 26.41 -13.08
C GLY A 445 34.59 27.82 -12.70
N GLY A 446 34.00 27.97 -11.51
CA GLY A 446 33.47 29.25 -11.00
C GLY A 446 31.95 29.31 -10.82
N VAL A 447 31.22 28.27 -11.23
CA VAL A 447 29.77 28.11 -11.00
C VAL A 447 29.46 26.68 -10.52
N ALA A 448 28.45 26.53 -9.65
CA ALA A 448 28.11 25.28 -8.99
C ALA A 448 26.61 25.12 -8.68
N PRO A 449 25.71 25.11 -9.68
CA PRO A 449 24.30 24.81 -9.46
C PRO A 449 24.08 23.34 -9.05
N ALA A 450 23.17 23.09 -8.12
CA ALA A 450 22.80 21.74 -7.68
C ALA A 450 21.78 21.11 -8.64
N LEU A 451 22.09 19.97 -9.25
CA LEU A 451 21.17 19.27 -10.15
C LEU A 451 20.19 18.38 -9.37
N VAL A 452 18.88 18.62 -9.55
CA VAL A 452 17.80 17.77 -9.03
C VAL A 452 16.79 17.52 -10.15
N LEU A 453 16.56 16.26 -10.50
CA LEU A 453 15.73 15.90 -11.67
C LEU A 453 14.22 15.87 -11.37
N ASP A 454 13.87 15.71 -10.10
CA ASP A 454 12.49 15.60 -9.66
C ASP A 454 11.96 16.96 -9.17
N PRO A 455 10.82 17.46 -9.71
CA PRO A 455 10.23 18.73 -9.28
C PRO A 455 9.96 18.84 -7.79
N THR A 456 9.45 17.78 -7.17
CA THR A 456 9.16 17.74 -5.73
C THR A 456 10.46 17.74 -4.92
N GLY A 457 11.49 17.00 -5.38
CA GLY A 457 12.83 17.04 -4.84
C GLY A 457 13.50 18.41 -4.92
N ALA A 458 13.33 19.13 -6.03
CA ALA A 458 13.90 20.47 -6.22
C ALA A 458 13.26 21.49 -5.26
N ALA A 459 11.93 21.43 -5.10
CA ALA A 459 11.20 22.23 -4.12
C ALA A 459 11.62 21.91 -2.68
N LEU A 460 11.76 20.63 -2.34
CA LEU A 460 12.19 20.21 -1.01
C LEU A 460 13.63 20.62 -0.70
N LEU A 461 14.55 20.57 -1.68
CA LEU A 461 15.92 21.03 -1.49
C LEU A 461 15.96 22.54 -1.25
N ALA A 462 15.20 23.33 -2.02
CA ALA A 462 15.07 24.76 -1.80
C ALA A 462 14.50 25.08 -0.40
N ALA A 463 13.46 24.35 0.02
CA ALA A 463 12.88 24.51 1.35
C ALA A 463 13.85 24.13 2.48
N LYS A 464 14.66 23.07 2.32
CA LYS A 464 15.69 22.70 3.30
C LYS A 464 16.78 23.77 3.42
N ILE A 465 17.21 24.35 2.31
CA ILE A 465 18.20 25.43 2.29
C ILE A 465 17.64 26.67 3.00
N LEU A 466 16.41 27.06 2.68
CA LEU A 466 15.73 28.19 3.34
C LEU A 466 15.42 27.91 4.82
N GLY A 467 15.12 26.67 5.17
CA GLY A 467 14.86 26.22 6.54
C GLY A 467 16.07 26.36 7.47
N LEU A 468 17.30 26.45 6.95
CA LEU A 468 18.49 26.70 7.77
C LEU A 468 18.46 28.08 8.45
N SER A 469 17.78 29.05 7.83
CA SER A 469 17.63 30.41 8.34
C SER A 469 16.19 30.78 8.68
N HIS A 470 15.23 29.88 8.42
CA HIS A 470 13.79 30.14 8.62
C HIS A 470 13.08 29.00 9.37
N PRO A 471 12.81 29.17 10.68
CA PRO A 471 12.24 28.12 11.53
C PRO A 471 10.90 27.56 11.04
N ALA A 472 10.01 28.41 10.50
CA ALA A 472 8.69 27.95 10.05
C ALA A 472 8.78 27.03 8.82
N ILE A 473 9.73 27.30 7.93
CA ILE A 473 10.01 26.42 6.78
C ILE A 473 10.67 25.12 7.27
N ALA A 474 11.55 25.19 8.29
CA ALA A 474 12.15 24.01 8.89
C ALA A 474 11.10 23.07 9.54
N ASP A 475 10.10 23.65 10.21
CA ASP A 475 8.99 22.91 10.81
C ASP A 475 8.13 22.24 9.73
N ALA A 476 7.76 22.97 8.66
CA ALA A 476 7.01 22.41 7.53
C ALA A 476 7.77 21.26 6.83
N VAL A 477 9.08 21.40 6.65
CA VAL A 477 9.94 20.32 6.12
C VAL A 477 9.97 19.11 7.08
N THR A 478 10.03 19.35 8.38
CA THR A 478 10.04 18.28 9.40
C THR A 478 8.72 17.54 9.44
N GLU A 479 7.60 18.25 9.35
CA GLU A 479 6.25 17.68 9.29
C GLU A 479 6.08 16.81 8.06
N LEU A 480 6.47 17.29 6.87
CA LEU A 480 6.45 16.52 5.64
C LEU A 480 7.34 15.26 5.72
N GLN A 481 8.52 15.36 6.34
CA GLN A 481 9.38 14.20 6.60
C GLN A 481 8.76 13.21 7.58
N SER A 482 8.01 13.69 8.58
CA SER A 482 7.32 12.85 9.57
C SER A 482 6.11 12.13 8.97
N ALA A 483 5.36 12.79 8.07
CA ALA A 483 4.25 12.22 7.33
C ALA A 483 4.75 11.14 6.36
N ASN A 484 5.84 11.42 5.62
CA ASN A 484 6.49 10.43 4.75
C ASN A 484 7.03 9.25 5.56
N ARG A 485 7.64 9.50 6.72
CA ARG A 485 8.05 8.42 7.64
C ARG A 485 6.85 7.58 8.07
N SER A 486 5.72 8.20 8.40
CA SER A 486 4.49 7.51 8.82
C SER A 486 3.85 6.71 7.69
N ALA A 487 3.85 7.23 6.45
CA ALA A 487 3.38 6.53 5.27
C ALA A 487 4.28 5.33 4.94
N ILE A 488 5.61 5.50 4.97
CA ILE A 488 6.58 4.41 4.81
C ILE A 488 6.38 3.32 5.88
N LEU A 489 6.07 3.70 7.11
CA LEU A 489 5.78 2.76 8.20
C LEU A 489 4.45 2.00 7.99
N ARG A 490 3.42 2.66 7.44
CA ARG A 490 2.12 2.04 7.12
C ARG A 490 2.17 1.16 5.88
N ASP A 491 2.90 1.56 4.83
CA ASP A 491 3.07 0.74 3.63
C ASP A 491 3.85 -0.53 3.91
N ASN A 492 4.86 -0.45 4.78
CA ASN A 492 5.54 -1.66 5.27
C ASN A 492 4.55 -2.63 5.93
N GLN A 493 3.48 -2.20 6.61
CA GLN A 493 2.53 -3.13 7.25
C GLN A 493 1.64 -3.87 6.25
N CYS A 494 1.35 -3.27 5.10
CA CYS A 494 0.27 -3.70 4.21
C CYS A 494 0.77 -4.53 3.01
N LEU A 495 2.05 -4.40 2.63
CA LEU A 495 2.72 -5.21 1.61
C LEU A 495 3.15 -6.62 2.09
N HIS A 496 2.92 -6.94 3.36
CA HIS A 496 3.45 -8.14 4.02
C HIS A 496 2.46 -9.33 4.13
N GLN A 497 1.21 -9.25 3.67
CA GLN A 497 0.20 -10.30 3.95
C GLN A 497 0.33 -11.51 3.01
N ALA A 498 1.21 -12.46 3.36
CA ALA A 498 1.36 -13.77 2.70
C ALA A 498 0.62 -14.88 3.47
N ASP A 499 0.31 -16.00 2.80
CA ASP A 499 -0.38 -17.17 3.39
C ASP A 499 0.48 -18.09 4.25
N HIS A 500 1.75 -17.77 4.44
CA HIS A 500 2.64 -18.55 5.30
C HIS A 500 2.86 -17.85 6.64
N PRO A 501 3.13 -18.59 7.72
CA PRO A 501 3.56 -17.99 8.98
C PRO A 501 4.81 -17.12 8.76
N ARG A 502 4.85 -15.95 9.38
CA ARG A 502 5.92 -14.98 9.15
C ARG A 502 7.14 -15.24 10.04
N GLU A 503 8.32 -14.91 9.50
CA GLU A 503 9.66 -15.30 9.99
C GLU A 503 9.88 -15.01 11.49
N SER A 504 10.56 -15.93 12.19
CA SER A 504 11.10 -15.68 13.54
C SER A 504 12.50 -15.11 13.44
N CYS A 505 12.85 -14.15 14.32
CA CYS A 505 14.13 -13.44 14.33
C CYS A 505 15.38 -14.34 14.25
N GLY A 506 16.48 -13.80 13.72
CA GLY A 506 17.79 -14.44 13.70
C GLY A 506 18.71 -13.85 14.77
N VAL A 507 19.39 -14.69 15.55
CA VAL A 507 20.44 -14.27 16.51
C VAL A 507 21.79 -14.83 16.10
N PHE A 508 22.83 -14.03 16.30
CA PHE A 508 24.23 -14.43 16.14
C PHE A 508 25.07 -13.86 17.28
N GLY A 509 26.12 -14.57 17.68
CA GLY A 509 27.11 -14.10 18.64
C GLY A 509 28.48 -14.68 18.35
N ILE A 510 29.53 -13.91 18.61
CA ILE A 510 30.91 -14.31 18.36
C ILE A 510 31.85 -13.78 19.45
N CYS A 511 32.82 -14.59 19.84
CA CYS A 511 34.01 -14.18 20.57
C CYS A 511 35.23 -14.74 19.84
N ALA A 512 35.98 -13.85 19.16
CA ALA A 512 37.09 -14.23 18.29
C ALA A 512 38.28 -13.27 18.46
N PRO A 513 39.12 -13.48 19.50
CA PRO A 513 40.29 -12.63 19.76
C PRO A 513 41.22 -12.53 18.55
N GLY A 514 41.56 -11.30 18.17
CA GLY A 514 42.44 -11.03 17.01
C GLY A 514 41.74 -11.09 15.65
N ARG A 515 40.40 -11.19 15.62
CA ARG A 515 39.59 -11.03 14.41
C ARG A 515 38.62 -9.86 14.58
N GLU A 516 38.16 -9.33 13.45
CA GLU A 516 37.15 -8.29 13.44
C GLU A 516 35.75 -8.91 13.53
N ALA A 517 35.13 -8.80 14.70
CA ALA A 517 33.87 -9.46 15.00
C ALA A 517 32.68 -8.87 14.21
N ALA A 518 32.72 -7.57 13.88
CA ALA A 518 31.67 -6.88 13.15
C ALA A 518 31.41 -7.49 11.76
N ARG A 519 32.44 -7.60 10.91
CA ARG A 519 32.29 -8.15 9.54
C ARG A 519 31.87 -9.61 9.53
N LEU A 520 32.37 -10.45 10.45
CA LEU A 520 31.91 -11.83 10.57
C LEU A 520 30.44 -11.91 10.97
N THR A 521 30.01 -11.03 11.89
CA THR A 521 28.61 -10.92 12.28
C THR A 521 27.74 -10.47 11.10
N PHE A 522 28.20 -9.51 10.30
CA PHE A 522 27.51 -9.08 9.08
C PHE A 522 27.24 -10.27 8.14
N PHE A 523 28.25 -11.07 7.79
CA PHE A 523 28.06 -12.22 6.89
C PHE A 523 27.16 -13.30 7.49
N ALA A 524 27.26 -13.55 8.79
CA ALA A 524 26.39 -14.49 9.48
C ALA A 524 24.92 -14.01 9.49
N LEU A 525 24.68 -12.72 9.75
CA LEU A 525 23.34 -12.13 9.66
C LEU A 525 22.82 -12.14 8.23
N TYR A 526 23.66 -11.91 7.23
CA TYR A 526 23.27 -12.02 5.82
C TYR A 526 22.78 -13.45 5.49
N ALA A 527 23.46 -14.49 6.01
CA ALA A 527 23.01 -15.87 5.86
C ALA A 527 21.66 -16.15 6.55
N LEU A 528 21.38 -15.45 7.66
CA LEU A 528 20.14 -15.51 8.43
C LEU A 528 19.10 -14.47 7.97
N GLN A 529 19.25 -13.83 6.80
CA GLN A 529 18.33 -12.77 6.34
C GLN A 529 16.87 -13.26 6.22
N HIS A 530 16.68 -14.53 5.91
CA HIS A 530 15.38 -15.23 5.86
C HIS A 530 14.72 -15.44 7.25
N ARG A 531 15.30 -14.90 8.32
CA ARG A 531 14.71 -14.86 9.66
C ARG A 531 14.21 -13.48 10.06
N GLY A 532 14.41 -12.47 9.22
CA GLY A 532 13.99 -11.12 9.53
C GLY A 532 14.50 -10.13 8.52
N GLN A 533 13.58 -9.42 7.88
CA GLN A 533 13.88 -8.48 6.79
C GLN A 533 13.46 -7.04 7.13
N GLU A 534 12.90 -6.81 8.32
CA GLU A 534 12.39 -5.49 8.73
C GLU A 534 13.48 -4.60 9.33
N GLY A 535 14.48 -5.19 9.95
CA GLY A 535 15.62 -4.46 10.49
C GLY A 535 16.72 -5.40 10.92
N ALA A 536 17.91 -4.84 11.13
CA ALA A 536 19.07 -5.58 11.60
C ALA A 536 19.95 -4.69 12.48
N GLY A 537 20.76 -5.34 13.30
CA GLY A 537 21.66 -4.66 14.22
C GLY A 537 22.88 -5.48 14.58
N ILE A 538 23.98 -4.79 14.82
CA ILE A 538 25.22 -5.35 15.34
C ILE A 538 25.63 -4.53 16.57
N ALA A 539 25.99 -5.23 17.63
CA ALA A 539 26.67 -4.64 18.78
C ALA A 539 28.01 -5.35 18.99
N THR A 540 29.09 -4.60 19.14
CA THR A 540 30.45 -5.13 19.35
C THR A 540 31.02 -4.67 20.68
N CYS A 541 31.99 -5.39 21.22
CA CYS A 541 32.74 -4.97 22.40
C CYS A 541 34.22 -5.34 22.28
N ASP A 542 35.10 -4.42 22.69
CA ASP A 542 36.55 -4.58 22.70
C ASP A 542 37.14 -4.99 24.06
N GLY A 543 36.30 -5.31 25.03
CA GLY A 543 36.69 -5.59 26.41
C GLY A 543 36.52 -4.41 27.37
N GLN A 544 36.25 -3.21 26.85
CA GLN A 544 36.07 -2.00 27.64
C GLN A 544 34.81 -1.25 27.21
N THR A 545 34.72 -0.92 25.92
CA THR A 545 33.64 -0.14 25.32
C THR A 545 32.81 -1.03 24.40
N ALA A 546 31.50 -0.79 24.37
CA ALA A 546 30.62 -1.39 23.39
C ALA A 546 30.16 -0.37 22.36
N TYR A 547 30.00 -0.84 21.12
CA TYR A 547 29.55 -0.05 19.98
C TYR A 547 28.29 -0.70 19.41
N THR A 548 27.38 0.08 18.85
CA THR A 548 26.18 -0.48 18.21
C THR A 548 25.80 0.32 16.98
N HIS A 549 25.38 -0.40 15.94
CA HIS A 549 24.73 0.16 14.77
C HIS A 549 23.49 -0.67 14.44
N ARG A 550 22.38 0.01 14.18
CA ARG A 550 21.06 -0.61 13.96
C ARG A 550 20.29 0.19 12.93
N GLY A 551 19.53 -0.50 12.09
CA GLY A 551 18.72 0.13 11.07
C GLY A 551 17.49 -0.69 10.68
N MET A 552 16.64 -0.07 9.88
CA MET A 552 15.48 -0.72 9.26
C MET A 552 15.84 -1.18 7.85
N GLY A 553 15.29 -2.32 7.43
CA GLY A 553 15.55 -2.94 6.13
C GLY A 553 16.45 -4.18 6.20
N LEU A 554 17.04 -4.51 5.05
CA LEU A 554 17.91 -5.68 4.88
C LEU A 554 19.32 -5.41 5.45
N VAL A 555 20.02 -6.46 5.84
CA VAL A 555 21.39 -6.41 6.39
C VAL A 555 22.32 -5.63 5.45
N SER A 556 22.29 -5.92 4.14
CA SER A 556 23.12 -5.24 3.14
C SER A 556 22.77 -3.78 2.89
N GLN A 557 21.57 -3.35 3.30
CA GLN A 557 21.15 -1.94 3.20
C GLN A 557 21.56 -1.15 4.44
N ILE A 558 21.62 -1.80 5.60
CA ILE A 558 21.89 -1.19 6.90
C ILE A 558 23.39 -1.04 7.16
N PHE A 559 24.19 -2.01 6.74
CA PHE A 559 25.63 -2.04 7.03
C PHE A 559 26.44 -1.85 5.75
N LYS A 560 26.94 -0.63 5.57
CA LYS A 560 28.03 -0.33 4.63
C LYS A 560 29.36 -0.36 5.37
N GLU A 561 30.45 -0.27 4.62
CA GLU A 561 31.79 -0.28 5.21
C GLU A 561 32.01 0.89 6.19
N GLU A 562 31.41 2.06 5.92
CA GLU A 562 31.42 3.23 6.81
C GLU A 562 30.65 2.99 8.12
N ASP A 563 29.65 2.11 8.12
CA ASP A 563 28.87 1.74 9.31
C ASP A 563 29.55 0.63 10.12
N LEU A 564 30.28 -0.27 9.44
CA LEU A 564 30.99 -1.39 10.06
C LEU A 564 32.33 -0.94 10.69
N ALA A 565 33.04 0.00 10.07
CA ALA A 565 34.35 0.45 10.53
C ALA A 565 34.37 0.99 11.99
N PRO A 566 33.33 1.69 12.49
CA PRO A 566 33.25 2.12 13.89
C PRO A 566 33.00 0.97 14.89
N LEU A 567 32.49 -0.18 14.44
CA LEU A 567 32.12 -1.32 15.28
C LEU A 567 33.36 -2.15 15.66
N LYS A 568 34.16 -1.59 16.56
CA LYS A 568 35.42 -2.21 17.00
C LYS A 568 35.18 -3.33 18.01
N GLY A 569 36.10 -4.29 18.04
CA GLY A 569 36.14 -5.33 19.06
C GLY A 569 36.24 -6.76 18.51
N PHE A 570 36.53 -7.68 19.42
CA PHE A 570 36.64 -9.12 19.14
C PHE A 570 35.41 -9.89 19.61
N MET A 571 34.45 -9.23 20.27
CA MET A 571 33.14 -9.79 20.60
C MET A 571 32.06 -9.03 19.85
N ALA A 572 31.04 -9.76 19.42
CA ALA A 572 29.85 -9.15 18.83
C ALA A 572 28.62 -10.02 19.05
N ILE A 573 27.46 -9.36 19.06
CA ILE A 573 26.16 -9.98 18.89
C ILE A 573 25.43 -9.29 17.73
N GLY A 574 24.64 -10.06 17.01
CA GLY A 574 23.90 -9.61 15.84
C GLY A 574 22.46 -10.09 15.88
N HIS A 575 21.59 -9.33 15.23
CA HIS A 575 20.18 -9.67 15.15
C HIS A 575 19.55 -9.28 13.81
N ASN A 576 18.72 -10.17 13.26
CA ASN A 576 17.77 -9.88 12.19
C ASN A 576 16.36 -9.88 12.76
N ARG A 577 15.65 -8.76 12.60
CA ARG A 577 14.32 -8.54 13.17
C ARG A 577 13.22 -8.85 12.17
N TYR A 578 12.24 -9.58 12.67
CA TYR A 578 10.87 -9.57 12.20
C TYR A 578 9.98 -8.99 13.32
N ALA A 579 8.93 -8.22 13.02
CA ALA A 579 8.04 -7.69 14.05
C ALA A 579 7.12 -8.81 14.58
N THR A 580 7.59 -9.54 15.59
CA THR A 580 6.75 -10.47 16.37
C THR A 580 5.98 -9.75 17.48
N THR A 581 6.60 -8.72 18.08
CA THR A 581 6.02 -7.87 19.14
C THR A 581 6.48 -6.42 18.96
N GLY A 582 5.54 -5.47 19.11
CA GLY A 582 5.77 -4.03 18.97
C GLY A 582 5.87 -3.51 17.53
N ALA A 583 5.48 -2.26 17.29
CA ALA A 583 5.49 -1.67 15.95
C ALA A 583 6.88 -1.66 15.28
N THR A 584 6.88 -1.57 13.95
CA THR A 584 8.08 -1.59 13.08
C THR A 584 8.84 -0.26 13.14
N HIS A 585 9.37 0.09 14.31
CA HIS A 585 10.19 1.29 14.51
C HIS A 585 11.66 0.95 14.76
N ILE A 586 12.55 1.85 14.37
CA ILE A 586 14.00 1.73 14.63
C ILE A 586 14.32 1.55 16.12
N ARG A 587 13.55 2.17 17.04
CA ARG A 587 13.72 1.98 18.48
C ARG A 587 13.57 0.52 18.92
N ASN A 588 12.82 -0.27 18.16
CA ASN A 588 12.58 -1.68 18.42
C ASN A 588 13.61 -2.59 17.71
N ALA A 589 14.58 -2.02 16.98
CA ALA A 589 15.68 -2.79 16.40
C ALA A 589 16.64 -3.26 17.49
N GLN A 590 17.02 -4.53 17.40
CA GLN A 590 17.96 -5.19 18.31
C GLN A 590 19.35 -5.28 17.65
N PRO A 591 20.44 -5.49 18.40
CA PRO A 591 20.53 -5.71 19.85
C PRO A 591 20.15 -4.48 20.69
N PHE A 592 19.55 -4.69 21.86
CA PHE A 592 19.37 -3.62 22.84
C PHE A 592 20.61 -3.54 23.73
N LEU A 593 21.25 -2.37 23.80
CA LEU A 593 22.53 -2.16 24.47
C LEU A 593 22.39 -1.05 25.53
N ILE A 594 22.84 -1.32 26.75
CA ILE A 594 22.91 -0.35 27.85
C ILE A 594 24.27 -0.43 28.56
N GLU A 595 24.61 0.63 29.29
CA GLU A 595 25.74 0.63 30.22
C GLU A 595 25.24 0.29 31.63
N THR A 596 25.96 -0.58 32.34
CA THR A 596 25.63 -0.98 33.72
C THR A 596 26.84 -0.82 34.63
N MET A 597 26.66 -0.99 35.94
CA MET A 597 27.79 -1.04 36.89
C MET A 597 28.79 -2.17 36.59
N ASN A 598 28.36 -3.20 35.86
CA ASN A 598 29.20 -4.33 35.44
C ASN A 598 29.80 -4.14 34.03
N GLY A 599 29.62 -2.95 33.42
CA GLY A 599 30.03 -2.62 32.06
C GLY A 599 28.89 -2.73 31.05
N PRO A 600 29.22 -2.78 29.74
CA PRO A 600 28.21 -2.84 28.70
C PRO A 600 27.44 -4.17 28.75
N LEU A 601 26.12 -4.07 28.57
CA LEU A 601 25.20 -5.21 28.49
C LEU A 601 24.35 -5.08 27.24
N GLY A 602 24.48 -6.05 26.33
CA GLY A 602 23.71 -6.12 25.10
C GLY A 602 22.89 -7.41 25.00
N VAL A 603 21.67 -7.36 24.47
CA VAL A 603 20.84 -8.55 24.24
C VAL A 603 20.28 -8.57 22.82
N ALA A 604 20.48 -9.71 22.14
CA ALA A 604 19.75 -10.10 20.94
C ALA A 604 18.89 -11.33 21.26
N HIS A 605 17.63 -11.31 20.86
CA HIS A 605 16.60 -12.25 21.27
C HIS A 605 15.78 -12.74 20.08
N ASN A 606 15.69 -14.07 19.94
CA ASN A 606 14.75 -14.74 19.07
C ASN A 606 13.73 -15.51 19.91
N GLY A 607 12.47 -15.07 19.90
CA GLY A 607 11.42 -15.66 20.72
C GLY A 607 10.31 -14.67 21.09
N ASN A 608 9.53 -15.02 22.09
CA ASN A 608 8.51 -14.16 22.70
C ASN A 608 8.28 -14.55 24.17
N ILE A 609 8.21 -13.55 25.03
CA ILE A 609 7.93 -13.70 26.46
C ILE A 609 6.42 -13.52 26.68
N VAL A 610 5.76 -14.59 27.10
CA VAL A 610 4.31 -14.69 27.26
C VAL A 610 3.82 -13.81 28.42
N ASN A 611 4.57 -13.78 29.53
CA ASN A 611 4.27 -12.94 30.69
C ASN A 611 4.93 -11.54 30.63
N ALA A 612 5.33 -11.06 29.44
CA ALA A 612 6.03 -9.79 29.29
C ALA A 612 5.29 -8.58 29.90
N ALA A 613 3.95 -8.54 29.81
CA ALA A 613 3.18 -7.42 30.35
C ALA A 613 3.31 -7.30 31.88
N GLU A 614 3.27 -8.43 32.59
CA GLU A 614 3.44 -8.49 34.04
C GLU A 614 4.85 -8.06 34.45
N LEU A 615 5.87 -8.63 33.79
CA LEU A 615 7.27 -8.30 34.06
C LEU A 615 7.57 -6.81 33.77
N ARG A 616 6.95 -6.23 32.74
CA ARG A 616 7.07 -4.79 32.44
C ARG A 616 6.44 -3.94 33.54
N SER A 617 5.24 -4.28 34.02
CA SER A 617 4.61 -3.55 35.13
C SER A 617 5.49 -3.57 36.37
N HIS A 618 6.03 -4.74 36.76
CA HIS A 618 6.94 -4.85 37.90
C HIS A 618 8.22 -4.01 37.77
N LEU A 619 8.78 -3.89 36.56
CA LEU A 619 9.93 -3.01 36.32
C LEU A 619 9.57 -1.52 36.46
N LEU A 620 8.44 -1.11 35.89
CA LEU A 620 7.98 0.27 35.92
C LEU A 620 7.62 0.72 37.35
N GLU A 621 6.96 -0.14 38.13
CA GLU A 621 6.66 0.10 39.55
C GLU A 621 7.92 0.31 40.41
N ARG A 622 9.03 -0.33 40.01
CA ARG A 622 10.36 -0.14 40.63
C ARG A 622 11.10 1.11 40.15
N GLY A 623 10.50 1.89 39.26
CA GLY A 623 11.08 3.11 38.69
C GLY A 623 12.04 2.88 37.52
N VAL A 624 12.08 1.68 36.92
CA VAL A 624 12.91 1.39 35.75
C VAL A 624 12.19 1.83 34.48
N GLY A 625 12.71 2.88 33.82
CA GLY A 625 12.17 3.36 32.55
C GLY A 625 12.42 2.42 31.38
N LEU A 626 11.45 2.31 30.47
CA LEU A 626 11.53 1.51 29.25
C LEU A 626 11.36 2.43 28.02
N SER A 627 12.27 2.33 27.07
CA SER A 627 12.38 3.14 25.86
C SER A 627 11.76 2.49 24.61
N THR A 628 11.48 1.18 24.70
CA THR A 628 10.96 0.34 23.62
C THR A 628 9.76 -0.49 24.09
N THR A 629 9.10 -1.13 23.14
CA THR A 629 8.02 -2.10 23.39
C THR A 629 8.48 -3.54 23.22
N THR A 630 9.80 -3.80 23.24
CA THR A 630 10.38 -5.11 22.94
C THR A 630 10.67 -5.94 24.18
N ASP A 631 10.54 -7.26 24.03
CA ASP A 631 10.98 -8.23 25.04
C ASP A 631 12.50 -8.15 25.28
N SER A 632 13.28 -7.73 24.29
CA SER A 632 14.73 -7.65 24.39
C SER A 632 15.18 -6.58 25.37
N GLU A 633 14.53 -5.41 25.37
CA GLU A 633 14.77 -4.41 26.41
C GLU A 633 14.33 -4.92 27.79
N LEU A 634 13.15 -5.56 27.88
CA LEU A 634 12.67 -6.16 29.12
C LEU A 634 13.71 -7.13 29.71
N ILE A 635 14.20 -8.08 28.90
CA ILE A 635 15.23 -9.04 29.28
C ILE A 635 16.52 -8.32 29.69
N THR A 636 16.93 -7.30 28.94
CA THR A 636 18.14 -6.53 29.25
C THR A 636 18.04 -5.85 30.61
N GLN A 637 16.88 -5.23 30.91
CA GLN A 637 16.65 -4.56 32.19
C GLN A 637 16.56 -5.56 33.36
N LEU A 638 15.97 -6.73 33.14
CA LEU A 638 15.96 -7.80 34.14
C LEU A 638 17.38 -8.32 34.44
N LEU A 639 18.23 -8.45 33.42
CA LEU A 639 19.64 -8.85 33.58
C LEU A 639 20.48 -7.77 34.30
N ALA A 640 20.13 -6.49 34.11
CA ALA A 640 20.79 -5.37 34.78
C ALA A 640 20.49 -5.34 36.29
N ALA A 641 19.34 -5.85 36.72
CA ALA A 641 18.95 -5.90 38.13
C ALA A 641 19.95 -6.70 38.98
N PRO A 642 20.23 -6.29 40.24
CA PRO A 642 21.14 -7.02 41.12
C PRO A 642 20.74 -8.50 41.26
N SER A 643 21.73 -9.40 41.29
CA SER A 643 21.47 -10.83 41.49
C SER A 643 20.79 -11.06 42.85
N PRO A 644 19.79 -11.95 42.97
CA PRO A 644 19.19 -12.32 44.26
C PRO A 644 20.22 -12.78 45.30
N ALA A 645 21.30 -13.42 44.86
CA ALA A 645 22.42 -13.85 45.70
C ALA A 645 23.25 -12.69 46.28
N SER A 646 22.98 -11.44 45.90
CA SER A 646 23.63 -10.23 46.41
C SER A 646 22.83 -9.53 47.53
N SER A 647 21.73 -10.13 48.01
CA SER A 647 20.94 -9.57 49.11
C SER A 647 21.55 -9.96 50.48
N VAL A 648 22.46 -9.10 50.94
CA VAL A 648 22.75 -8.70 52.33
C VAL A 648 22.77 -9.82 53.40
N GLU A 649 23.97 -10.38 53.65
CA GLU A 649 24.62 -10.47 54.99
C GLU A 649 25.97 -11.20 54.92
N ASP A 650 26.15 -12.09 53.96
CA ASP A 650 27.45 -12.68 53.66
C ASP A 650 28.13 -11.86 52.55
N GLY A 651 29.32 -11.32 52.82
CA GLY A 651 30.10 -10.56 51.83
C GLY A 651 30.31 -11.31 50.51
N PRO A 652 30.86 -10.66 49.46
CA PRO A 652 31.06 -11.31 48.17
C PRO A 652 31.78 -12.66 48.36
N MET A 653 31.13 -13.75 47.96
CA MET A 653 31.71 -15.08 48.00
C MET A 653 33.10 -15.04 47.35
N PRO A 654 34.19 -15.35 48.08
CA PRO A 654 35.53 -15.32 47.52
C PRO A 654 35.63 -16.34 46.36
N GLY A 655 35.78 -15.86 45.13
CA GLY A 655 35.99 -16.70 43.93
C GLY A 655 34.80 -16.83 42.96
N ALA A 656 33.69 -16.08 43.12
CA ALA A 656 32.62 -16.06 42.12
C ALA A 656 32.96 -15.12 40.95
N ASP A 657 33.85 -15.56 40.06
CA ASP A 657 34.40 -14.76 38.95
C ASP A 657 33.37 -14.37 37.85
N ASP A 658 32.10 -14.76 37.95
CA ASP A 658 31.09 -14.49 36.92
C ASP A 658 29.62 -14.41 37.43
N ASN A 659 29.22 -13.24 37.92
CA ASN A 659 27.85 -12.94 38.38
C ASN A 659 26.79 -13.04 37.24
N TRP A 660 27.20 -13.12 35.96
CA TRP A 660 26.23 -13.14 34.86
C TRP A 660 25.44 -14.44 34.75
N VAL A 661 26.04 -15.58 35.09
CA VAL A 661 25.33 -16.88 35.05
C VAL A 661 24.15 -16.88 36.01
N ASP A 662 24.32 -16.36 37.23
CA ASP A 662 23.24 -16.31 38.23
C ASP A 662 22.16 -15.30 37.87
N ARG A 663 22.54 -14.17 37.26
CA ARG A 663 21.57 -13.20 36.69
C ARG A 663 20.76 -13.83 35.56
N ILE A 664 21.41 -14.57 34.66
CA ILE A 664 20.74 -15.29 33.58
C ILE A 664 19.78 -16.33 34.17
N ARG A 665 20.18 -17.10 35.18
CA ARG A 665 19.29 -18.05 35.88
C ARG A 665 18.07 -17.34 36.48
N ALA A 666 18.27 -16.19 37.13
CA ALA A 666 17.17 -15.41 37.69
C ALA A 666 16.19 -14.95 36.61
N VAL A 667 16.67 -14.51 35.45
CA VAL A 667 15.81 -14.16 34.31
C VAL A 667 15.09 -15.40 33.77
N MET A 668 15.80 -16.52 33.60
CA MET A 668 15.19 -17.76 33.14
C MET A 668 14.08 -18.28 34.08
N ALA A 669 14.17 -17.97 35.38
CA ALA A 669 13.18 -18.37 36.38
C ALA A 669 11.86 -17.59 36.28
N VAL A 670 11.91 -16.34 35.80
CA VAL A 670 10.74 -15.45 35.74
C VAL A 670 10.21 -15.24 34.32
N ALA A 671 11.04 -15.42 33.30
CA ALA A 671 10.68 -15.23 31.90
C ALA A 671 9.96 -16.48 31.37
N GLU A 672 8.63 -16.43 31.29
CA GLU A 672 7.82 -17.49 30.71
C GLU A 672 7.67 -17.27 29.21
N GLY A 673 8.17 -18.19 28.40
CA GLY A 673 8.06 -18.08 26.95
C GLY A 673 9.15 -18.84 26.23
N ALA A 674 9.30 -18.53 24.96
CA ALA A 674 10.35 -19.09 24.11
C ALA A 674 11.44 -18.05 23.91
N TYR A 675 12.70 -18.43 24.04
CA TYR A 675 13.82 -17.53 23.78
C TYR A 675 15.11 -18.29 23.47
N SER A 676 15.78 -17.83 22.41
CA SER A 676 17.21 -18.03 22.18
C SER A 676 17.88 -16.66 22.28
N LEU A 677 18.85 -16.51 23.18
CA LEU A 677 19.51 -15.24 23.45
C LEU A 677 21.00 -15.28 23.07
N ALA A 678 21.48 -14.15 22.55
CA ALA A 678 22.89 -13.79 22.56
C ALA A 678 23.07 -12.57 23.48
N VAL A 679 23.77 -12.74 24.60
CA VAL A 679 24.00 -11.70 25.60
C VAL A 679 25.46 -11.27 25.53
N LEU A 680 25.70 -10.02 25.20
CA LEU A 680 27.02 -9.39 25.18
C LEU A 680 27.29 -8.75 26.55
N THR A 681 28.46 -9.06 27.11
CA THR A 681 28.98 -8.43 28.33
C THR A 681 30.37 -7.87 28.07
N ARG A 682 30.97 -7.23 29.07
CA ARG A 682 32.34 -6.68 28.96
C ARG A 682 33.36 -7.72 28.50
N ASP A 683 33.29 -8.97 28.96
CA ASP A 683 34.35 -9.97 28.80
C ASP A 683 33.92 -11.27 28.08
N ALA A 684 32.61 -11.46 27.86
CA ALA A 684 32.07 -12.65 27.23
C ALA A 684 30.79 -12.40 26.42
N VAL A 685 30.48 -13.36 25.54
CA VAL A 685 29.17 -13.53 24.91
C VAL A 685 28.51 -14.78 25.48
N TYR A 686 27.28 -14.68 25.96
CA TYR A 686 26.50 -15.83 26.44
C TYR A 686 25.44 -16.23 25.41
N ALA A 687 25.36 -17.52 25.14
CA ALA A 687 24.21 -18.14 24.48
C ALA A 687 23.30 -18.74 25.54
N VAL A 688 22.01 -18.40 25.49
CA VAL A 688 21.01 -18.91 26.43
C VAL A 688 19.84 -19.47 25.65
N ARG A 689 19.34 -20.63 26.07
CA ARG A 689 18.16 -21.26 25.47
C ARG A 689 17.13 -21.54 26.54
N ASP A 690 15.85 -21.27 26.25
CA ASP A 690 14.75 -21.50 27.18
C ASP A 690 14.70 -22.96 27.68
N PRO A 691 14.14 -23.21 28.89
CA PRO A 691 14.12 -24.55 29.50
C PRO A 691 13.50 -25.65 28.63
N ARG A 692 12.58 -25.31 27.72
CA ARG A 692 11.91 -26.26 26.83
C ARG A 692 12.58 -26.33 25.44
N GLY A 693 13.55 -25.46 25.16
CA GLY A 693 14.30 -25.42 23.90
C GLY A 693 13.45 -25.11 22.68
N MET A 694 12.47 -24.21 22.81
CA MET A 694 11.47 -23.94 21.77
C MET A 694 12.05 -23.31 20.50
N ARG A 695 13.08 -22.46 20.62
CA ARG A 695 13.78 -21.81 19.51
C ARG A 695 15.16 -22.45 19.26
N PRO A 696 15.65 -22.51 18.02
CA PRO A 696 16.94 -23.13 17.73
C PRO A 696 18.10 -22.20 18.13
N LEU A 697 19.22 -22.82 18.52
CA LEU A 697 20.49 -22.16 18.78
C LEU A 697 21.61 -23.21 18.65
N CYS A 698 22.66 -22.91 17.89
CA CYS A 698 23.80 -23.79 17.67
C CYS A 698 25.13 -23.10 17.94
N ILE A 699 26.14 -23.91 18.21
CA ILE A 699 27.51 -23.52 18.50
C ILE A 699 28.41 -23.92 17.33
N GLY A 700 29.28 -23.01 16.92
CA GLY A 700 30.35 -23.28 15.97
C GLY A 700 31.72 -22.85 16.49
N ARG A 701 32.76 -23.39 15.86
CA ARG A 701 34.17 -23.11 16.16
C ARG A 701 34.86 -22.51 14.94
N LEU A 702 35.59 -21.43 15.15
CA LEU A 702 36.52 -20.85 14.17
C LEU A 702 37.95 -21.24 14.55
N ASP A 703 38.91 -21.06 13.64
CA ASP A 703 40.35 -21.25 13.92
C ASP A 703 40.79 -20.47 15.18
N LYS A 704 40.23 -19.27 15.36
CA LYS A 704 40.47 -18.37 16.49
C LYS A 704 39.15 -17.79 16.99
N GLY A 705 38.41 -18.58 17.75
CA GLY A 705 37.21 -18.13 18.43
C GLY A 705 36.04 -19.09 18.34
N HIS A 706 34.93 -18.64 18.91
CA HIS A 706 33.69 -19.40 19.00
C HIS A 706 32.52 -18.54 18.58
N VAL A 707 31.50 -19.18 18.04
CA VAL A 707 30.30 -18.52 17.52
C VAL A 707 29.05 -19.26 17.95
N ILE A 708 27.95 -18.53 18.02
CA ILE A 708 26.61 -19.06 18.17
C ILE A 708 25.69 -18.44 17.14
N ALA A 709 24.71 -19.20 16.67
CA ALA A 709 23.77 -18.77 15.64
C ALA A 709 22.42 -19.48 15.82
N SER A 710 21.32 -18.86 15.37
CA SER A 710 20.02 -19.54 15.29
C SER A 710 20.10 -20.82 14.45
N GLU A 711 20.90 -20.82 13.38
CA GLU A 711 21.03 -21.92 12.43
C GLU A 711 22.45 -22.20 11.99
N THR A 712 22.72 -23.46 11.62
CA THR A 712 24.05 -23.91 11.17
C THR A 712 24.45 -23.29 9.84
N CYS A 713 23.49 -22.85 9.03
CA CYS A 713 23.75 -22.22 7.75
C CYS A 713 24.57 -20.92 7.87
N ALA A 714 24.42 -20.19 8.99
CA ALA A 714 25.23 -19.02 9.30
C ALA A 714 26.68 -19.38 9.65
N LEU A 715 26.89 -20.53 10.29
CA LEU A 715 28.21 -21.05 10.62
C LEU A 715 28.98 -21.38 9.34
N ASN A 716 28.32 -22.07 8.40
CA ASN A 716 28.91 -22.44 7.12
C ASN A 716 29.38 -21.22 6.32
N THR A 717 28.58 -20.14 6.29
CA THR A 717 28.91 -18.90 5.56
C THR A 717 30.20 -18.23 6.06
N ILE A 718 30.54 -18.36 7.34
CA ILE A 718 31.76 -17.79 7.92
C ILE A 718 32.87 -18.83 8.13
N ASN A 719 32.72 -20.03 7.55
CA ASN A 719 33.63 -21.16 7.72
C ASN A 719 33.84 -21.58 9.20
N ALA A 720 32.79 -21.48 10.02
CA ALA A 720 32.80 -22.03 11.36
C ALA A 720 32.35 -23.50 11.34
N GLU A 721 33.14 -24.37 11.95
CA GLU A 721 32.82 -25.79 12.11
C GLU A 721 31.67 -25.96 13.12
N PHE A 722 30.57 -26.57 12.69
CA PHE A 722 29.45 -26.89 13.58
C PHE A 722 29.90 -27.88 14.66
N THR A 723 29.67 -27.53 15.92
CA THR A 723 30.02 -28.39 17.06
C THR A 723 28.80 -29.14 17.59
N ARG A 724 27.76 -28.41 18.02
CA ARG A 724 26.51 -28.97 18.53
C ARG A 724 25.43 -27.89 18.66
N HIS A 725 24.19 -28.31 18.94
CA HIS A 725 23.15 -27.39 19.41
C HIS A 725 23.35 -27.02 20.89
N VAL A 726 22.89 -25.82 21.27
CA VAL A 726 22.71 -25.44 22.68
C VAL A 726 21.54 -26.25 23.24
N ARG A 727 21.71 -26.90 24.39
CA ARG A 727 20.68 -27.75 25.00
C ARG A 727 19.53 -26.90 25.58
N PRO A 728 18.31 -27.43 25.67
CA PRO A 728 17.23 -26.77 26.42
C PRO A 728 17.69 -26.41 27.83
N GLY A 729 17.47 -25.16 28.25
CA GLY A 729 17.86 -24.70 29.59
C GLY A 729 19.35 -24.42 29.80
N GLU A 730 20.17 -24.54 28.76
CA GLU A 730 21.62 -24.40 28.85
C GLU A 730 22.07 -22.94 28.71
N ILE A 731 23.08 -22.57 29.49
CA ILE A 731 23.81 -21.31 29.39
C ILE A 731 25.22 -21.64 28.89
N VAL A 732 25.67 -20.99 27.82
CA VAL A 732 26.98 -21.23 27.22
C VAL A 732 27.75 -19.91 27.16
N ARG A 733 28.87 -19.83 27.86
CA ARG A 733 29.78 -18.67 27.85
C ARG A 733 30.85 -18.85 26.78
N LEU A 734 30.95 -17.88 25.88
CA LEU A 734 32.02 -17.74 24.89
C LEU A 734 32.95 -16.62 25.36
N SER A 735 34.19 -16.97 25.71
CA SER A 735 35.19 -16.04 26.21
C SER A 735 36.53 -16.23 25.48
N LYS A 736 37.50 -15.35 25.77
CA LYS A 736 38.89 -15.52 25.30
C LYS A 736 39.53 -16.85 25.73
N LYS A 737 39.06 -17.43 26.84
CA LYS A 737 39.54 -18.71 27.38
C LYS A 737 38.91 -19.93 26.69
N GLY A 738 37.90 -19.72 25.86
CA GLY A 738 37.14 -20.77 25.18
C GLY A 738 35.66 -20.79 25.59
N ILE A 739 35.03 -21.96 25.40
CA ILE A 739 33.62 -22.20 25.75
C ILE A 739 33.50 -22.84 27.12
N THR A 740 32.57 -22.37 27.94
CA THR A 740 32.14 -23.04 29.18
C THR A 740 30.63 -23.18 29.18
N SER A 741 30.11 -24.32 29.63
CA SER A 741 28.67 -24.59 29.68
C SER A 741 28.23 -24.71 31.13
N PHE A 742 27.09 -24.09 31.42
CA PHE A 742 26.44 -24.11 32.73
C PHE A 742 25.01 -24.61 32.57
N GLU A 743 24.53 -25.29 33.60
CA GLU A 743 23.11 -25.61 33.73
C GLU A 743 22.37 -24.36 34.22
N GLY A 744 21.34 -23.96 33.46
CA GLY A 744 20.46 -22.86 33.80
C GLY A 744 19.23 -23.36 34.56
N LEU A 745 18.19 -23.73 33.81
CA LEU A 745 16.94 -24.29 34.33
C LEU A 745 16.45 -25.40 33.39
N SER A 746 16.08 -26.54 33.94
CA SER A 746 15.53 -27.66 33.18
C SER A 746 13.99 -27.63 33.16
N ALA A 747 13.40 -28.30 32.17
CA ALA A 747 11.97 -28.55 32.11
C ALA A 747 11.71 -30.03 31.83
N ASP A 748 10.59 -30.55 32.33
CA ASP A 748 10.22 -31.96 32.20
C ASP A 748 10.04 -32.41 30.74
N LYS A 749 9.69 -31.48 29.85
CA LYS A 749 9.43 -31.76 28.43
C LYS A 749 10.06 -30.69 27.56
N HIS A 750 10.80 -31.14 26.54
CA HIS A 750 11.22 -30.28 25.44
C HIS A 750 10.02 -29.95 24.54
N ALA A 751 10.11 -28.85 23.80
CA ALA A 751 9.03 -28.37 22.94
C ALA A 751 9.57 -27.61 21.71
N LEU A 752 10.60 -28.16 21.04
CA LEU A 752 11.14 -27.53 19.83
C LEU A 752 10.03 -27.30 18.79
N CYS A 753 9.98 -26.09 18.22
CA CYS A 753 8.95 -25.71 17.27
C CYS A 753 8.97 -26.57 15.99
N VAL A 754 7.85 -27.20 15.63
CA VAL A 754 7.71 -27.97 14.38
C VAL A 754 7.83 -27.10 13.13
N PHE A 755 7.46 -25.82 13.20
CA PHE A 755 7.53 -24.91 12.06
C PHE A 755 8.96 -24.57 11.62
N GLU A 756 9.96 -24.82 12.46
CA GLU A 756 11.36 -24.75 12.03
C GLU A 756 11.67 -25.80 10.96
N TYR A 757 11.04 -26.98 11.04
CA TYR A 757 11.16 -28.03 10.02
C TYR A 757 10.32 -27.74 8.78
N ILE A 758 9.06 -27.33 8.99
CA ILE A 758 8.08 -27.14 7.91
C ILE A 758 8.47 -25.98 6.99
N TYR A 759 8.86 -24.84 7.57
CA TYR A 759 8.95 -23.58 6.81
C TYR A 759 10.16 -22.70 7.16
N PHE A 760 10.41 -22.39 8.44
CA PHE A 760 11.28 -21.27 8.81
C PHE A 760 12.77 -21.48 8.56
N SER A 761 13.31 -22.63 8.94
CA SER A 761 14.75 -22.85 8.81
C SER A 761 15.15 -23.00 7.34
N ARG A 762 16.36 -22.55 6.99
CA ARG A 762 16.91 -22.73 5.66
C ARG A 762 17.07 -24.23 5.35
N PRO A 763 16.77 -24.71 4.13
CA PRO A 763 16.83 -26.14 3.82
C PRO A 763 18.19 -26.81 4.05
N ASP A 764 19.28 -26.06 3.96
CA ASP A 764 20.66 -26.50 4.19
C ASP A 764 21.12 -26.45 5.66
N SER A 765 20.22 -26.09 6.58
CA SER A 765 20.50 -26.14 8.02
C SER A 765 20.32 -27.55 8.60
N LEU A 766 21.09 -27.83 9.64
CA LEU A 766 20.96 -29.02 10.47
C LEU A 766 20.21 -28.67 11.74
N LEU A 767 19.15 -29.43 12.05
CA LEU A 767 18.39 -29.28 13.28
C LEU A 767 18.21 -30.65 13.93
N ARG A 768 18.79 -30.83 15.13
CA ARG A 768 18.85 -32.13 15.84
C ARG A 768 19.46 -33.24 14.98
N GLY A 769 20.53 -32.89 14.25
CA GLY A 769 21.25 -33.82 13.36
C GLY A 769 20.51 -34.16 12.07
N GLN A 770 19.35 -33.55 11.79
CA GLN A 770 18.58 -33.76 10.58
C GLN A 770 18.72 -32.56 9.64
N LEU A 771 18.99 -32.82 8.36
CA LEU A 771 18.98 -31.78 7.33
C LEU A 771 17.53 -31.39 7.03
N ILE A 772 17.21 -30.10 7.12
CA ILE A 772 15.83 -29.60 6.93
C ILE A 772 15.28 -30.00 5.56
N HIS A 773 16.10 -29.90 4.50
CA HIS A 773 15.73 -30.34 3.15
C HIS A 773 15.22 -31.79 3.11
N GLN A 774 15.90 -32.72 3.77
CA GLN A 774 15.49 -34.13 3.82
C GLN A 774 14.22 -34.34 4.64
N VAL A 775 14.03 -33.56 5.70
CA VAL A 775 12.79 -33.61 6.51
C VAL A 775 11.60 -33.19 5.63
N ARG A 776 11.73 -32.10 4.86
CA ARG A 776 10.68 -31.63 3.94
C ARG A 776 10.38 -32.62 2.82
N GLN A 777 11.40 -33.27 2.26
CA GLN A 777 11.18 -34.38 1.31
C GLN A 777 10.36 -35.51 1.94
N ARG A 778 10.61 -35.88 3.20
CA ARG A 778 9.80 -36.91 3.89
C ARG A 778 8.37 -36.47 4.14
N LEU A 779 8.15 -35.20 4.51
CA LEU A 779 6.80 -34.63 4.61
C LEU A 779 6.04 -34.78 3.29
N GLY A 780 6.69 -34.47 2.17
CA GLY A 780 6.14 -34.67 0.82
C GLY A 780 5.81 -36.12 0.48
N ARG A 781 6.70 -37.06 0.80
CA ARG A 781 6.46 -38.51 0.60
C ARG A 781 5.27 -39.00 1.42
N GLN A 782 5.23 -38.63 2.70
CA GLN A 782 4.11 -38.99 3.57
C GLN A 782 2.79 -38.40 3.05
N LEU A 783 2.81 -37.19 2.52
CA LEU A 783 1.64 -36.55 1.90
C LEU A 783 1.15 -37.30 0.64
N ALA A 784 2.07 -37.82 -0.18
CA ALA A 784 1.72 -38.65 -1.33
C ALA A 784 1.12 -40.00 -0.94
N LEU A 785 1.58 -40.60 0.17
CA LEU A 785 0.99 -41.83 0.72
C LEU A 785 -0.43 -41.61 1.26
N GLU A 786 -0.67 -40.46 1.89
CA GLU A 786 -1.96 -40.14 2.50
C GLU A 786 -3.00 -39.68 1.49
N ALA A 787 -2.59 -38.94 0.45
CA ALA A 787 -3.51 -38.33 -0.49
C ALA A 787 -3.02 -38.41 -1.94
N PRO A 788 -2.83 -39.62 -2.49
CA PRO A 788 -2.47 -39.80 -3.89
C PRO A 788 -3.57 -39.26 -4.81
N VAL A 789 -3.20 -38.83 -6.01
CA VAL A 789 -4.13 -38.40 -7.05
C VAL A 789 -3.50 -38.65 -8.42
N GLU A 790 -4.32 -39.03 -9.40
CA GLU A 790 -3.86 -39.12 -10.77
C GLU A 790 -3.67 -37.71 -11.34
N ALA A 791 -2.43 -37.39 -11.66
CA ALA A 791 -2.04 -36.11 -12.21
C ALA A 791 -0.85 -36.30 -13.15
N ASP A 792 -0.58 -35.29 -13.97
CA ASP A 792 0.45 -35.34 -15.00
C ASP A 792 1.73 -34.62 -14.55
N LEU A 793 1.61 -33.67 -13.60
CA LEU A 793 2.70 -32.84 -13.13
C LEU A 793 2.62 -32.54 -11.62
N VAL A 794 3.73 -32.66 -10.90
CA VAL A 794 3.91 -32.11 -9.55
C VAL A 794 4.75 -30.83 -9.61
N LEU A 795 4.31 -29.77 -8.95
CA LEU A 795 5.12 -28.58 -8.73
C LEU A 795 4.96 -28.04 -7.30
N GLY A 796 6.00 -27.39 -6.80
CA GLY A 796 5.97 -26.73 -5.50
C GLY A 796 5.77 -25.23 -5.66
N VAL A 797 5.14 -24.58 -4.68
CA VAL A 797 5.20 -23.12 -4.54
C VAL A 797 6.64 -22.73 -4.18
N PRO A 798 7.36 -21.97 -5.03
CA PRO A 798 8.76 -21.67 -4.76
C PRO A 798 8.93 -20.64 -3.63
N ASP A 799 9.93 -20.75 -2.76
CA ASP A 799 11.02 -21.72 -2.76
C ASP A 799 10.88 -22.77 -1.63
N SER A 800 10.00 -22.52 -0.64
CA SER A 800 9.90 -23.29 0.61
C SER A 800 9.36 -24.70 0.42
N ALA A 801 8.36 -24.86 -0.46
CA ALA A 801 7.65 -26.12 -0.69
C ALA A 801 8.34 -27.03 -1.72
N THR A 802 9.33 -26.54 -2.48
CA THR A 802 10.04 -27.31 -3.53
C THR A 802 10.57 -28.66 -3.02
N PRO A 803 11.23 -28.78 -1.85
CA PRO A 803 11.67 -30.09 -1.36
C PRO A 803 10.51 -31.04 -1.06
N ALA A 804 9.38 -30.53 -0.55
CA ALA A 804 8.19 -31.34 -0.31
C ALA A 804 7.54 -31.79 -1.62
N ALA A 805 7.50 -30.93 -2.65
CA ALA A 805 7.03 -31.28 -3.99
C ALA A 805 7.87 -32.40 -4.62
N ILE A 806 9.20 -32.30 -4.52
CA ILE A 806 10.12 -33.36 -4.96
C ILE A 806 9.87 -34.65 -4.17
N GLY A 807 9.65 -34.55 -2.86
CA GLY A 807 9.29 -35.70 -2.02
C GLY A 807 8.00 -36.39 -2.48
N TYR A 808 6.95 -35.60 -2.76
CA TYR A 808 5.67 -36.08 -3.25
C TYR A 808 5.81 -36.76 -4.62
N SER A 809 6.55 -36.14 -5.54
CA SER A 809 6.82 -36.68 -6.89
C SER A 809 7.53 -38.03 -6.83
N LEU A 810 8.58 -38.16 -6.01
CA LEU A 810 9.34 -39.39 -5.87
C LEU A 810 8.50 -40.56 -5.33
N GLU A 811 7.52 -40.28 -4.47
CA GLU A 811 6.66 -41.31 -3.88
C GLU A 811 5.47 -41.66 -4.77
N SER A 812 4.83 -40.65 -5.38
CA SER A 812 3.66 -40.84 -6.25
C SER A 812 4.02 -41.36 -7.65
N GLY A 813 5.26 -41.17 -8.09
CA GLY A 813 5.70 -41.46 -9.46
C GLY A 813 5.30 -40.40 -10.50
N VAL A 814 4.52 -39.37 -10.12
CA VAL A 814 4.18 -38.24 -11.00
C VAL A 814 5.41 -37.34 -11.16
N PRO A 815 5.82 -36.97 -12.38
CA PRO A 815 7.05 -36.21 -12.59
C PRO A 815 6.99 -34.81 -11.96
N TYR A 816 8.09 -34.38 -11.35
CA TYR A 816 8.29 -33.00 -10.92
C TYR A 816 8.78 -32.15 -12.10
N ASN A 817 8.19 -30.98 -12.27
CA ASN A 817 8.73 -29.93 -13.13
C ASN A 817 8.37 -28.56 -12.54
N ASP A 818 9.10 -27.52 -12.93
CA ASP A 818 8.78 -26.17 -12.52
C ASP A 818 7.54 -25.68 -13.29
N GLY A 819 6.45 -25.39 -12.57
CA GLY A 819 5.27 -24.71 -13.13
C GLY A 819 5.21 -23.22 -12.80
N LEU A 820 5.95 -22.79 -11.78
CA LEU A 820 6.02 -21.42 -11.31
C LEU A 820 7.49 -21.03 -11.17
N THR A 821 7.81 -19.79 -11.55
CA THR A 821 9.10 -19.17 -11.27
C THR A 821 8.90 -17.96 -10.38
N LYS A 822 9.60 -17.92 -9.25
CA LYS A 822 9.60 -16.75 -8.37
C LYS A 822 10.50 -15.65 -8.92
N ASN A 823 9.99 -14.43 -8.99
CA ASN A 823 10.77 -13.28 -9.40
C ASN A 823 11.76 -12.88 -8.29
N ARG A 824 13.05 -13.09 -8.55
CA ARG A 824 14.14 -12.83 -7.59
C ARG A 824 14.47 -11.35 -7.42
N TYR A 825 14.02 -10.50 -8.34
CA TYR A 825 14.33 -9.07 -8.36
C TYR A 825 13.25 -8.22 -7.70
N ILE A 826 12.13 -8.83 -7.33
CA ILE A 826 11.07 -8.15 -6.61
C ILE A 826 11.44 -8.14 -5.12
N GLY A 827 11.92 -6.98 -4.68
CA GLY A 827 11.97 -6.63 -3.27
C GLY A 827 10.58 -6.31 -2.72
N ARG A 828 10.51 -5.71 -1.52
CA ARG A 828 9.26 -5.10 -1.04
C ARG A 828 8.82 -4.07 -2.09
N THR A 829 7.71 -4.31 -2.77
CA THR A 829 7.14 -3.39 -3.76
C THR A 829 6.89 -2.06 -3.07
N PHE A 830 7.54 -0.98 -3.48
CA PHE A 830 7.24 0.35 -2.93
C PHE A 830 5.80 0.73 -3.31
N ILE A 831 5.05 1.23 -2.32
CA ILE A 831 3.79 1.99 -2.39
C ILE A 831 3.05 1.86 -3.72
N GLN A 832 2.03 1.00 -3.76
CA GLN A 832 1.07 0.95 -4.87
C GLN A 832 -0.24 1.57 -4.34
N PRO A 833 -0.70 2.72 -4.89
CA PRO A 833 -1.80 3.51 -4.34
C PRO A 833 -3.21 2.89 -4.51
N ASP A 834 -3.32 1.68 -5.07
CA ASP A 834 -4.58 1.03 -5.46
C ASP A 834 -4.66 -0.41 -4.92
N ASP A 835 -5.78 -0.77 -4.29
CA ASP A 835 -6.05 -2.13 -3.78
C ASP A 835 -6.20 -3.16 -4.92
N ARG A 836 -6.51 -2.73 -6.15
CA ARG A 836 -6.55 -3.60 -7.34
C ARG A 836 -5.14 -4.04 -7.77
N LEU A 837 -4.17 -3.13 -7.73
CA LEU A 837 -2.74 -3.43 -7.94
C LEU A 837 -2.14 -4.27 -6.80
N ARG A 838 -2.73 -4.20 -5.60
CA ARG A 838 -2.35 -5.06 -4.46
C ARG A 838 -2.74 -6.53 -4.68
N GLN A 839 -3.88 -6.82 -5.32
CA GLN A 839 -4.28 -8.19 -5.70
C GLN A 839 -3.40 -8.78 -6.83
N GLN A 840 -2.80 -7.94 -7.69
CA GLN A 840 -1.78 -8.38 -8.66
C GLN A 840 -0.43 -8.73 -8.04
N GLY A 841 -0.28 -8.60 -6.71
CA GLY A 841 0.97 -8.89 -5.99
C GLY A 841 1.48 -10.33 -6.14
N VAL A 842 0.60 -11.30 -6.37
CA VAL A 842 1.00 -12.70 -6.65
C VAL A 842 1.58 -12.84 -8.05
N SER A 843 0.94 -12.24 -9.08
CA SER A 843 1.44 -12.24 -10.47
C SER A 843 2.75 -11.47 -10.63
N LEU A 844 3.03 -10.51 -9.75
CA LEU A 844 4.34 -9.88 -9.66
C LEU A 844 5.36 -10.89 -9.11
N LYS A 845 5.06 -11.56 -7.99
CA LYS A 845 5.98 -12.47 -7.29
C LYS A 845 6.23 -13.78 -8.04
N PHE A 846 5.23 -14.33 -8.72
CA PHE A 846 5.28 -15.62 -9.38
C PHE A 846 4.86 -15.48 -10.84
N ASN A 847 5.65 -16.06 -11.73
CA ASN A 847 5.35 -16.14 -13.14
C ASN A 847 5.03 -17.60 -13.50
N PRO A 848 3.89 -17.89 -14.13
CA PRO A 848 3.57 -19.24 -14.55
C PRO A 848 4.35 -19.61 -15.82
N LEU A 849 4.81 -20.85 -15.86
CA LEU A 849 5.46 -21.43 -17.04
C LEU A 849 4.38 -22.12 -17.89
N ALA A 850 3.65 -21.34 -18.68
CA ALA A 850 2.45 -21.79 -19.39
C ALA A 850 2.65 -23.04 -20.27
N GLU A 851 3.79 -23.17 -20.94
CA GLU A 851 4.10 -24.37 -21.75
C GLU A 851 4.19 -25.65 -20.90
N ASN A 852 4.62 -25.55 -19.64
CA ASN A 852 4.66 -26.68 -18.72
C ASN A 852 3.30 -27.00 -18.11
N LEU A 853 2.35 -26.06 -18.14
CA LEU A 853 1.05 -26.16 -17.46
C LEU A 853 -0.12 -26.48 -18.41
N ARG A 854 -0.02 -26.09 -19.70
CA ARG A 854 -1.12 -26.20 -20.66
C ARG A 854 -1.56 -27.66 -20.86
N GLY A 855 -2.83 -27.93 -20.57
CA GLY A 855 -3.46 -29.25 -20.72
C GLY A 855 -3.12 -30.26 -19.63
N GLN A 856 -2.35 -29.88 -18.61
CA GLN A 856 -1.89 -30.79 -17.55
C GLN A 856 -2.84 -30.79 -16.35
N ARG A 857 -3.03 -31.96 -15.73
CA ARG A 857 -3.53 -32.08 -14.36
C ARG A 857 -2.38 -31.92 -13.39
N VAL A 858 -2.51 -30.96 -12.47
CA VAL A 858 -1.40 -30.47 -11.66
C VAL A 858 -1.60 -30.80 -10.19
N VAL A 859 -0.57 -31.33 -9.54
CA VAL A 859 -0.44 -31.33 -8.07
C VAL A 859 0.37 -30.12 -7.64
N LEU A 860 -0.28 -29.14 -7.02
CA LEU A 860 0.37 -27.99 -6.41
C LEU A 860 0.70 -28.30 -4.95
N VAL A 861 1.98 -28.44 -4.64
CA VAL A 861 2.44 -28.68 -3.26
C VAL A 861 2.83 -27.35 -2.61
N ASP A 862 2.27 -27.11 -1.43
CA ASP A 862 2.59 -25.96 -0.59
C ASP A 862 3.01 -26.39 0.83
N ASP A 863 3.69 -25.51 1.57
CA ASP A 863 4.11 -25.80 2.94
C ASP A 863 2.98 -25.58 3.96
N SER A 864 2.19 -24.52 3.80
CA SER A 864 1.14 -24.14 4.74
C SER A 864 0.12 -23.18 4.13
N ILE A 865 -1.10 -23.18 4.68
CA ILE A 865 -2.14 -22.20 4.37
C ILE A 865 -2.59 -21.57 5.69
N VAL A 866 -2.33 -20.28 5.87
CA VAL A 866 -2.70 -19.51 7.08
C VAL A 866 -3.99 -18.72 6.85
N ARG A 867 -4.04 -17.86 5.83
CA ARG A 867 -5.16 -16.93 5.59
C ARG A 867 -5.96 -17.25 4.32
N GLY A 868 -5.35 -17.89 3.32
CA GLY A 868 -5.95 -18.25 2.03
C GLY A 868 -5.85 -17.18 0.94
N ASN A 869 -5.22 -16.05 1.21
CA ASN A 869 -5.12 -14.87 0.33
C ASN A 869 -4.05 -14.98 -0.76
N THR A 870 -3.12 -15.93 -0.66
CA THR A 870 -2.05 -16.20 -1.65
C THR A 870 -2.35 -17.48 -2.44
N SER A 871 -2.87 -18.50 -1.75
CA SER A 871 -3.18 -19.82 -2.30
C SER A 871 -4.22 -19.72 -3.41
N GLY A 872 -5.31 -18.98 -3.19
CA GLY A 872 -6.35 -18.76 -4.21
C GLY A 872 -5.81 -18.10 -5.49
N PRO A 873 -5.12 -16.96 -5.39
CA PRO A 873 -4.50 -16.34 -6.57
C PRO A 873 -3.45 -17.21 -7.28
N ILE A 874 -2.66 -18.03 -6.56
CA ILE A 874 -1.73 -18.98 -7.20
C ILE A 874 -2.49 -20.04 -8.00
N VAL A 875 -3.56 -20.60 -7.43
CA VAL A 875 -4.41 -21.57 -8.13
C VAL A 875 -5.03 -20.95 -9.39
N GLN A 876 -5.54 -19.72 -9.29
CA GLN A 876 -6.05 -18.99 -10.45
C GLN A 876 -4.97 -18.72 -11.51
N LEU A 877 -3.75 -18.35 -11.09
CA LEU A 877 -2.62 -18.12 -11.98
C LEU A 877 -2.25 -19.38 -12.78
N ILE A 878 -2.22 -20.54 -12.12
CA ILE A 878 -1.95 -21.83 -12.75
C ILE A 878 -3.11 -22.22 -13.70
N ARG A 879 -4.36 -21.99 -13.30
CA ARG A 879 -5.54 -22.27 -14.13
C ARG A 879 -5.55 -21.42 -15.40
N HIS A 880 -5.26 -20.12 -15.28
CA HIS A 880 -5.14 -19.21 -16.43
C HIS A 880 -3.97 -19.56 -17.36
N ALA A 881 -2.92 -20.19 -16.84
CA ALA A 881 -1.80 -20.68 -17.65
C ALA A 881 -2.13 -21.98 -18.43
N GLY A 882 -3.32 -22.56 -18.22
CA GLY A 882 -3.87 -23.63 -19.04
C GLY A 882 -3.94 -24.99 -18.36
N ALA A 883 -3.74 -25.10 -17.04
CA ALA A 883 -3.95 -26.37 -16.32
C ALA A 883 -5.43 -26.78 -16.32
N THR A 884 -5.70 -28.07 -16.51
CA THR A 884 -7.07 -28.63 -16.58
C THR A 884 -7.64 -28.91 -15.19
N GLU A 885 -6.80 -29.44 -14.29
CA GLU A 885 -7.12 -29.74 -12.89
C GLU A 885 -5.96 -29.29 -11.99
N ILE A 886 -6.28 -28.85 -10.78
CA ILE A 886 -5.32 -28.36 -9.78
C ILE A 886 -5.66 -28.98 -8.43
N HIS A 887 -4.85 -29.94 -8.02
CA HIS A 887 -4.92 -30.65 -6.75
C HIS A 887 -3.91 -30.05 -5.77
N VAL A 888 -4.41 -29.31 -4.78
CA VAL A 888 -3.56 -28.69 -3.77
C VAL A 888 -3.22 -29.70 -2.68
N ARG A 889 -1.94 -29.75 -2.31
CA ARG A 889 -1.38 -30.64 -1.29
C ARG A 889 -0.53 -29.82 -0.32
N VAL A 890 -0.93 -29.75 0.94
CA VAL A 890 -0.25 -28.93 1.95
C VAL A 890 0.58 -29.84 2.85
N SER A 891 1.89 -29.61 2.94
CA SER A 891 2.85 -30.43 3.70
C SER A 891 2.90 -30.13 5.20
N SER A 892 1.81 -29.57 5.73
CA SER A 892 1.53 -29.40 7.16
C SER A 892 0.04 -29.64 7.46
N PRO A 893 -0.31 -29.94 8.72
CA PRO A 893 -1.70 -29.97 9.17
C PRO A 893 -2.35 -28.57 9.11
N PRO A 894 -3.69 -28.48 9.14
CA PRO A 894 -4.38 -27.19 9.14
C PRO A 894 -4.01 -26.34 10.37
N ILE A 895 -3.63 -25.08 10.15
CA ILE A 895 -3.24 -24.15 11.23
C ILE A 895 -4.50 -23.55 11.85
N ARG A 896 -4.87 -24.00 13.04
CA ARG A 896 -6.12 -23.64 13.72
C ARG A 896 -5.94 -22.70 14.90
N HIS A 897 -4.70 -22.50 15.35
CA HIS A 897 -4.39 -21.71 16.54
C HIS A 897 -3.18 -20.77 16.30
N PRO A 898 -3.20 -19.56 16.85
CA PRO A 898 -2.08 -18.62 16.77
C PRO A 898 -0.87 -19.11 17.58
N CYS A 899 0.31 -18.61 17.24
CA CYS A 899 1.53 -18.87 18.00
C CYS A 899 1.84 -17.71 18.95
N PHE A 900 2.11 -18.03 20.22
CA PHE A 900 2.55 -17.05 21.23
C PHE A 900 4.04 -17.19 21.59
N MET A 901 4.78 -18.04 20.87
CA MET A 901 6.16 -18.42 21.17
C MET A 901 7.17 -17.77 20.23
N GLY A 902 6.83 -16.67 19.55
CA GLY A 902 7.74 -15.92 18.68
C GLY A 902 7.67 -16.25 17.19
N ILE A 903 6.56 -16.82 16.72
CA ILE A 903 6.20 -16.81 15.29
C ILE A 903 5.04 -15.84 15.11
N ASP A 904 5.18 -14.92 14.16
CA ASP A 904 4.12 -14.00 13.83
C ASP A 904 3.03 -14.71 13.01
N MET A 905 2.02 -15.26 13.71
CA MET A 905 0.84 -15.89 13.10
C MET A 905 -0.35 -14.93 13.04
N ALA A 906 -1.34 -15.28 12.22
CA ALA A 906 -2.60 -14.55 12.13
C ALA A 906 -3.45 -14.76 13.41
N THR A 907 -4.38 -13.84 13.70
CA THR A 907 -5.36 -14.01 14.80
C THR A 907 -6.32 -15.16 14.51
N TYR A 908 -7.07 -15.61 15.52
CA TYR A 908 -8.09 -16.66 15.33
C TYR A 908 -9.08 -16.34 14.20
N SER A 909 -9.55 -15.09 14.13
CA SER A 909 -10.45 -14.60 13.07
C SER A 909 -9.81 -14.57 11.69
N GLU A 910 -8.49 -14.43 11.59
CA GLU A 910 -7.76 -14.41 10.31
C GLU A 910 -7.34 -15.82 9.83
N LEU A 911 -7.26 -16.81 10.72
CA LEU A 911 -6.87 -18.18 10.38
C LEU A 911 -7.98 -18.89 9.60
N ILE A 912 -7.74 -19.21 8.34
CA ILE A 912 -8.77 -19.80 7.46
C ILE A 912 -9.23 -21.17 7.96
N ALA A 913 -8.29 -22.00 8.44
CA ALA A 913 -8.60 -23.33 8.96
C ALA A 913 -9.17 -23.33 10.38
N HIS A 914 -9.18 -22.18 11.06
CA HIS A 914 -9.94 -22.01 12.30
C HIS A 914 -11.43 -21.81 12.00
N ARG A 915 -11.75 -21.09 10.92
CA ARG A 915 -13.12 -20.73 10.54
C ARG A 915 -13.80 -21.73 9.61
N LEU A 916 -13.03 -22.38 8.75
CA LEU A 916 -13.54 -23.23 7.67
C LEU A 916 -13.03 -24.66 7.80
N ASP A 917 -13.85 -25.61 7.35
CA ASP A 917 -13.41 -26.99 7.12
C ASP A 917 -12.61 -27.11 5.80
N VAL A 918 -12.00 -28.27 5.57
CA VAL A 918 -11.11 -28.48 4.41
C VAL A 918 -11.86 -28.29 3.09
N ASP A 919 -13.11 -28.73 2.99
CA ASP A 919 -13.91 -28.62 1.77
C ASP A 919 -14.27 -27.16 1.47
N ALA A 920 -14.63 -26.38 2.49
CA ALA A 920 -14.88 -24.96 2.36
C ALA A 920 -13.60 -24.19 1.99
N ILE A 921 -12.43 -24.57 2.53
CA ILE A 921 -11.15 -23.99 2.12
C ILE A 921 -10.86 -24.32 0.65
N CYS A 922 -11.07 -25.56 0.22
CA CYS A 922 -10.88 -26.00 -1.16
C CYS A 922 -11.70 -25.14 -2.14
N ARG A 923 -12.98 -24.95 -1.84
CA ARG A 923 -13.88 -24.07 -2.61
C ARG A 923 -13.40 -22.62 -2.60
N SER A 924 -12.98 -22.11 -1.43
CA SER A 924 -12.52 -20.73 -1.28
C SER A 924 -11.26 -20.42 -2.09
N ILE A 925 -10.34 -21.37 -2.25
CA ILE A 925 -9.10 -21.18 -3.04
C ILE A 925 -9.27 -21.56 -4.52
N GLY A 926 -10.41 -22.15 -4.92
CA GLY A 926 -10.69 -22.54 -6.31
C GLY A 926 -9.91 -23.78 -6.79
N ALA A 927 -9.48 -24.65 -5.88
CA ALA A 927 -8.81 -25.90 -6.20
C ALA A 927 -9.82 -27.04 -6.45
N ASP A 928 -9.45 -28.01 -7.28
CA ASP A 928 -10.30 -29.18 -7.56
C ASP A 928 -10.29 -30.17 -6.39
N THR A 929 -9.14 -30.32 -5.73
CA THR A 929 -9.03 -31.04 -4.45
C THR A 929 -8.03 -30.35 -3.54
N LEU A 930 -8.24 -30.46 -2.23
CA LEU A 930 -7.30 -29.97 -1.21
C LEU A 930 -7.08 -31.07 -0.16
N HIS A 931 -5.82 -31.35 0.16
CA HIS A 931 -5.49 -32.24 1.28
C HIS A 931 -4.33 -31.68 2.10
N TYR A 932 -4.47 -31.70 3.42
CA TYR A 932 -3.43 -31.35 4.37
C TYR A 932 -2.75 -32.61 4.90
N LEU A 933 -1.44 -32.57 5.10
CA LEU A 933 -0.72 -33.65 5.77
C LEU A 933 -1.34 -33.91 7.16
N SER A 934 -1.58 -35.17 7.49
CA SER A 934 -2.11 -35.54 8.79
C SER A 934 -1.16 -35.14 9.92
N PHE A 935 -1.72 -34.88 11.10
CA PHE A 935 -0.93 -34.55 12.29
C PHE A 935 0.09 -35.64 12.62
N ASP A 936 -0.34 -36.90 12.58
CA ASP A 936 0.52 -38.06 12.86
C ASP A 936 1.55 -38.29 11.75
N GLY A 937 1.17 -38.11 10.48
CA GLY A 937 2.08 -38.17 9.33
C GLY A 937 3.19 -37.12 9.40
N MET A 938 2.85 -35.90 9.79
CA MET A 938 3.82 -34.83 10.04
C MET A 938 4.80 -35.21 11.15
N LEU A 939 4.31 -35.65 12.31
CA LEU A 939 5.16 -36.03 13.43
C LEU A 939 6.09 -37.19 13.07
N LYS A 940 5.57 -38.23 12.41
CA LYS A 940 6.35 -39.38 11.94
C LYS A 940 7.47 -38.97 10.98
N SER A 941 7.25 -37.95 10.16
CA SER A 941 8.22 -37.46 9.17
C SER A 941 9.33 -36.59 9.78
N ILE A 942 8.99 -35.82 10.82
CA ILE A 942 9.92 -34.95 11.57
C ILE A 942 10.73 -35.77 12.57
N ASP A 943 10.09 -36.64 13.34
CA ASP A 943 10.69 -37.38 14.44
C ASP A 943 11.20 -38.76 14.01
N THR A 944 12.23 -38.76 13.17
CA THR A 944 12.89 -40.01 12.74
C THR A 944 14.07 -40.42 13.64
N ARG A 945 14.46 -39.56 14.60
CA ARG A 945 15.70 -39.73 15.37
C ARG A 945 15.59 -39.38 16.85
N CYS A 946 14.52 -38.72 17.31
CA CYS A 946 14.54 -37.98 18.57
C CYS A 946 13.14 -37.91 19.21
N LYS A 947 12.80 -38.91 20.05
CA LYS A 947 11.49 -39.05 20.74
C LYS A 947 11.09 -37.92 21.70
N ASP A 948 11.78 -36.78 21.69
CA ASP A 948 11.41 -35.64 22.52
C ASP A 948 10.22 -34.90 21.92
N ALA A 949 9.36 -34.38 22.80
CA ALA A 949 8.18 -33.64 22.38
C ALA A 949 8.54 -32.38 21.56
N HIS A 950 7.73 -32.14 20.54
CA HIS A 950 7.74 -30.93 19.74
C HIS A 950 6.59 -30.01 20.15
N CYS A 951 6.75 -28.70 19.98
CA CYS A 951 5.63 -27.78 20.10
C CYS A 951 4.75 -27.87 18.86
N THR A 952 3.50 -28.30 19.04
CA THR A 952 2.47 -28.47 18.01
C THR A 952 1.24 -27.59 18.25
N ALA A 953 1.39 -26.54 19.06
CA ALA A 953 0.28 -25.74 19.55
C ALA A 953 -0.55 -25.11 18.41
N CYS A 954 0.10 -24.72 17.31
CA CYS A 954 -0.56 -24.09 16.15
C CYS A 954 -1.60 -25.00 15.47
N PHE A 955 -1.46 -26.33 15.66
CA PHE A 955 -2.38 -27.34 15.11
C PHE A 955 -3.35 -27.86 16.18
N THR A 956 -2.91 -27.97 17.44
CA THR A 956 -3.63 -28.69 18.49
C THR A 956 -4.26 -27.81 19.57
N GLY A 957 -3.88 -26.54 19.64
CA GLY A 957 -4.25 -25.61 20.73
C GLY A 957 -3.59 -25.95 22.08
N ARG A 958 -2.76 -27.00 22.15
CA ARG A 958 -2.07 -27.44 23.36
C ARG A 958 -0.70 -26.76 23.45
N TYR A 959 -0.67 -25.61 24.12
CA TYR A 959 0.57 -24.87 24.33
C TYR A 959 1.48 -25.54 25.39
N PRO A 960 2.80 -25.49 25.22
CA PRO A 960 3.75 -26.09 26.17
C PRO A 960 3.89 -25.28 27.48
N LEU A 961 3.27 -24.09 27.52
CA LEU A 961 3.23 -23.16 28.64
C LEU A 961 1.79 -22.66 28.82
N PRO A 962 1.39 -22.28 30.04
CA PRO A 962 0.13 -21.57 30.27
C PRO A 962 0.07 -20.29 29.44
N ILE A 963 -1.04 -20.06 28.76
CA ILE A 963 -1.27 -18.82 28.01
C ILE A 963 -2.24 -17.95 28.81
N PRO A 964 -1.88 -16.72 29.17
CA PRO A 964 -2.79 -15.77 29.83
C PRO A 964 -4.09 -15.62 29.04
N LYS A 965 -5.23 -15.68 29.72
CA LYS A 965 -6.57 -15.59 29.09
C LYS A 965 -6.71 -14.38 28.17
N ARG A 966 -6.09 -13.25 28.51
CA ARG A 966 -6.06 -12.04 27.68
C ARG A 966 -5.55 -12.32 26.25
N LEU A 967 -4.53 -13.15 26.09
CA LEU A 967 -3.94 -13.48 24.78
C LEU A 967 -4.80 -14.44 23.95
N LEU A 968 -5.78 -15.10 24.57
CA LEU A 968 -6.68 -16.06 23.91
C LEU A 968 -7.99 -15.42 23.41
N ALA A 969 -8.24 -14.13 23.68
CA ALA A 969 -9.45 -13.46 23.22
C ALA A 969 -9.42 -13.22 21.69
N GLU A 970 -10.57 -13.42 21.03
CA GLU A 970 -10.72 -13.47 19.56
C GLU A 970 -10.35 -12.14 18.85
N ASP A 971 -10.46 -11.00 19.54
CA ASP A 971 -10.25 -9.65 18.98
C ASP A 971 -8.89 -9.00 19.35
N MET A 972 -7.98 -9.74 19.97
CA MET A 972 -6.69 -9.19 20.38
C MET A 972 -5.72 -9.05 19.19
N GLY A 973 -5.70 -7.87 18.58
CA GLY A 973 -4.69 -7.48 17.59
C GLY A 973 -3.26 -7.42 18.18
N LYS A 974 -2.26 -7.66 17.32
CA LYS A 974 -0.81 -7.73 17.64
C LYS A 974 -0.21 -6.49 18.34
N LEU A 975 -0.93 -5.36 18.32
CA LEU A 975 -0.47 -4.06 18.84
C LEU A 975 -0.92 -3.76 20.28
N HIS A 976 -1.50 -4.72 21.01
CA HIS A 976 -2.10 -4.39 22.30
C HIS A 976 -1.10 -3.84 23.33
N PHE A 977 0.20 -4.14 23.23
CA PHE A 977 1.24 -3.55 24.10
C PHE A 977 1.31 -2.01 24.01
N GLU A 978 0.87 -1.42 22.90
CA GLU A 978 0.80 0.04 22.73
C GLU A 978 -0.49 0.63 23.32
N LYS A 979 -1.54 -0.19 23.50
CA LYS A 979 -2.83 0.19 24.07
C LYS A 979 -2.97 -0.07 25.58
N VAL A 980 -2.00 -0.76 26.22
CA VAL A 980 -2.12 -1.05 27.66
C VAL A 980 -2.01 0.23 28.51
N TRP A 981 -1.54 1.36 27.98
CA TRP A 981 -1.36 2.58 28.79
C TRP A 981 -1.68 3.87 28.02
N GLY A 982 -2.84 4.46 28.32
CA GLY A 982 -3.25 5.79 27.84
C GLY A 982 -4.68 5.86 27.32
N SER A 983 -5.67 5.67 28.19
CA SER A 983 -7.01 6.27 28.08
C SER A 983 -7.22 7.20 29.26
#